data_AF-A0A960QRQ9-F1
#
_entry.id   AF-A0A960QRQ9-F1
#
_cell.length_a   1.000
_cell.length_b   1.000
_cell.length_c   1.000
_cell.angle_alpha   90.00
_cell.angle_beta   90.00
_cell.angle_gamma   90.00
#
_symmetry.space_group_name_H-M   'P 1'
#
loop_
_entity.id
_entity.type
_entity.pdbx_description
1 polymer ?
#
loop_
_entity_poly.entity_id
_entity_poly.type
_entity_poly.pdbx_seq_one_letter_code
_entity_poly.pdbx_strand_id
1 'polypeptide(L)'
;MNRCLNFLLLFFLTFTAFTFLNLSKIYGQVTAIAGGEHNNYSDPYVVTISPLAVAGPISGPGAPTEPGYVQGVDINAYGESIFGGAIGGEARATLVSTSSIATPISGIPTGGSADVIDSVAINDQGNSIIGGRANDDFYAALVSPSGVATTLTQLPSSPGTGPGIGSVALNSSNYGVIGGSTTPNLLATSYAALVSPSGVATNITGPGAPGGQGIIFSVDINDSGTVILGGNNNGPSNAYAALVYPDGTVNQLSVPTGAPVSVIFSAAINASGSGVIGGFISGNQPYVARFSPSGALTPITGLGIPSGDGRIIDVAINDSGTVLVGGRHINDGTPYAALISPTDVVTNLALPPGQGSIISVDLHSSGVGIIGGPFSGNGFVALVSPSGVLTPISGLLPGSGAQIYTVAIRPTDIVPEVVGPGNSFTTSIFPLTTQVLPSHDTFHHKVLPHLCKLEREKTLEENPIHDAKTDNLNPSDEPCFKREKYLLWAAPYGDYAHQKKEQHFPAITNWTGGVMMGFDYRGITNTTLGVGAAYNYNDVHYSDKKGHASVNQEFLTLYGSWMKNHLFINAGLWGGLYQIHNKRKTIEILTSTSNINGWLLIPHLEVSLPYEIKDHWLILDPFIMFDWANNWQGKIREHGSSGFNLRVDNHYVSVLRTELGINLFQILKYGWGSVIFKEKGSYVNEKPFNAHKVDAYFVDAFSSFEVAVFSDKVKNLGVFELTCRFIPARSKYVYGGIGYQGEFGASFQSHCISLEIGKYF
;
A
#
# COMPACT_ATOMS: atom_id res chain seq x y z
N MET A 1 -21.17 -26.84 33.10
CA MET A 1 -21.51 -26.80 31.66
C MET A 1 -22.32 -25.57 31.25
N ASN A 2 -23.56 -25.35 31.71
CA ASN A 2 -24.40 -24.23 31.24
C ASN A 2 -23.83 -22.81 31.47
N ARG A 3 -23.01 -22.60 32.51
CA ARG A 3 -22.35 -21.30 32.73
C ARG A 3 -21.19 -21.01 31.76
N CYS A 4 -20.50 -22.05 31.26
CA CYS A 4 -19.45 -21.87 30.24
C CYS A 4 -20.05 -21.62 28.85
N LEU A 5 -21.20 -22.22 28.55
CA LEU A 5 -21.91 -22.01 27.27
C LEU A 5 -22.46 -20.58 27.14
N ASN A 6 -22.99 -20.02 28.24
CA ASN A 6 -23.49 -18.64 28.26
C ASN A 6 -22.38 -17.58 28.15
N PHE A 7 -21.16 -17.88 28.63
CA PHE A 7 -20.01 -16.99 28.47
C PHE A 7 -19.51 -16.94 27.02
N LEU A 8 -19.50 -18.09 26.33
CA LEU A 8 -19.17 -18.17 24.90
C LEU A 8 -20.20 -17.41 24.03
N LEU A 9 -21.50 -17.52 24.34
CA LEU A 9 -22.55 -16.86 23.56
C LEU A 9 -22.52 -15.33 23.71
N LEU A 10 -22.21 -14.82 24.91
CA LEU A 10 -22.07 -13.39 25.18
C LEU A 10 -20.84 -12.79 24.48
N PHE A 11 -19.75 -13.56 24.40
CA PHE A 11 -18.54 -13.16 23.66
C PHE A 11 -18.81 -13.02 22.16
N PHE A 12 -19.57 -13.95 21.55
CA PHE A 12 -19.95 -13.89 20.14
C PHE A 12 -20.88 -12.70 19.79
N LEU A 13 -21.82 -12.36 20.68
CA LEU A 13 -22.77 -11.26 20.44
C LEU A 13 -22.14 -9.86 20.54
N THR A 14 -21.08 -9.71 21.34
CA THR A 14 -20.37 -8.43 21.48
C THR A 14 -19.45 -8.15 20.27
N PHE A 15 -19.03 -9.21 19.58
CA PHE A 15 -18.13 -9.13 18.41
C PHE A 15 -18.82 -8.58 17.15
N THR A 16 -20.11 -8.85 16.96
CA THR A 16 -20.86 -8.42 15.77
C THR A 16 -21.17 -6.92 15.77
N ALA A 17 -21.17 -6.26 16.93
CA ALA A 17 -21.53 -4.84 17.06
C ALA A 17 -20.38 -3.86 16.74
N PHE A 18 -19.12 -4.31 16.74
CA PHE A 18 -17.96 -3.43 16.55
C PHE A 18 -17.58 -3.22 15.06
N THR A 19 -18.14 -4.00 14.15
CA THR A 19 -17.73 -4.06 12.73
C THR A 19 -18.38 -2.97 11.84
N PHE A 20 -19.40 -2.25 12.32
CA PHE A 20 -20.18 -1.33 11.47
C PHE A 20 -19.71 0.15 11.44
N LEU A 21 -18.75 0.55 12.28
CA LEU A 21 -18.41 1.98 12.46
C LEU A 21 -17.18 2.52 11.69
N ASN A 22 -16.50 1.71 10.86
CA ASN A 22 -15.25 2.13 10.18
C ASN A 22 -15.33 2.23 8.64
N LEU A 23 -16.47 1.95 8.01
CA LEU A 23 -16.58 1.93 6.55
C LEU A 23 -16.59 3.32 5.88
N SER A 24 -16.83 4.42 6.61
CA SER A 24 -16.95 5.76 6.00
C SER A 24 -15.63 6.48 5.70
N LYS A 25 -14.50 6.04 6.27
CA LYS A 25 -13.20 6.74 6.11
C LYS A 25 -12.42 6.39 4.85
N ILE A 26 -12.79 5.34 4.13
CA ILE A 26 -11.99 4.79 3.01
C ILE A 26 -12.56 5.19 1.64
N TYR A 27 -13.85 5.57 1.59
CA TYR A 27 -14.49 6.06 0.36
C TYR A 27 -14.20 7.54 0.04
N GLY A 28 -13.46 8.25 0.89
CA GLY A 28 -13.24 9.69 0.78
C GLY A 28 -11.79 10.06 0.55
N GLN A 29 -11.05 9.37 -0.32
CA GLN A 29 -9.77 9.87 -0.82
C GLN A 29 -9.88 10.10 -2.33
N VAL A 30 -9.37 11.24 -2.79
CA VAL A 30 -9.25 11.57 -4.21
C VAL A 30 -7.86 11.15 -4.67
N THR A 31 -7.80 10.29 -5.68
CA THR A 31 -6.55 9.81 -6.29
C THR A 31 -6.21 10.60 -7.54
N ALA A 32 -7.21 11.07 -8.27
CA ALA A 32 -7.00 11.99 -9.38
C ALA A 32 -8.21 12.91 -9.53
N ILE A 33 -8.02 14.02 -10.23
CA ILE A 33 -9.06 14.98 -10.55
C ILE A 33 -8.99 15.28 -12.05
N ALA A 34 -10.14 15.40 -12.68
CA ALA A 34 -10.24 15.82 -14.08
C ALA A 34 -11.28 16.94 -14.21
N GLY A 35 -10.93 17.96 -14.98
CA GLY A 35 -11.76 19.12 -15.26
C GLY A 35 -12.06 19.24 -16.75
N GLY A 36 -13.25 19.72 -17.07
CA GLY A 36 -13.67 19.88 -18.44
C GLY A 36 -15.01 20.58 -18.61
N GLU A 37 -15.61 20.35 -19.78
CA GLU A 37 -16.94 20.85 -20.13
C GLU A 37 -17.72 19.83 -20.95
N HIS A 38 -19.02 20.03 -21.02
CA HIS A 38 -19.91 19.31 -21.91
C HIS A 38 -20.68 20.30 -22.79
N ASN A 39 -20.89 19.92 -24.06
CA ASN A 39 -21.74 20.63 -25.04
C ASN A 39 -21.34 22.09 -25.35
N ASN A 40 -20.04 22.36 -25.56
CA ASN A 40 -19.51 23.70 -25.89
C ASN A 40 -19.89 24.75 -24.82
N TYR A 41 -19.28 24.63 -23.65
CA TYR A 41 -19.46 25.54 -22.50
C TYR A 41 -20.82 25.49 -21.77
N SER A 42 -21.70 24.53 -22.03
CA SER A 42 -23.01 24.53 -21.37
C SER A 42 -23.01 23.89 -19.98
N ASP A 43 -22.18 22.85 -19.76
CA ASP A 43 -22.11 22.16 -18.46
C ASP A 43 -20.64 21.90 -18.06
N PRO A 44 -20.03 22.75 -17.19
CA PRO A 44 -18.73 22.46 -16.62
C PRO A 44 -18.83 21.26 -15.69
N TYR A 45 -17.79 20.44 -15.65
CA TYR A 45 -17.72 19.36 -14.68
C TYR A 45 -16.32 19.22 -14.11
N VAL A 46 -16.31 18.74 -12.87
CA VAL A 46 -15.14 18.25 -12.16
C VAL A 46 -15.49 16.89 -11.62
N VAL A 47 -14.63 15.93 -11.90
CA VAL A 47 -14.78 14.55 -11.43
C VAL A 47 -13.57 14.18 -10.61
N THR A 48 -13.83 13.66 -9.42
CA THR A 48 -12.80 13.03 -8.60
C THR A 48 -12.76 11.55 -8.96
N ILE A 49 -11.55 11.02 -9.10
CA ILE A 49 -11.31 9.60 -9.35
C ILE A 49 -10.87 9.03 -8.02
N SER A 50 -11.71 8.16 -7.47
CA SER A 50 -11.40 7.44 -6.24
C SER A 50 -10.29 6.39 -6.45
N PRO A 51 -9.72 5.84 -5.37
CA PRO A 51 -8.83 4.67 -5.43
C PRO A 51 -9.46 3.44 -6.07
N LEU A 52 -10.75 3.45 -6.38
CA LEU A 52 -11.43 2.36 -7.09
C LEU A 52 -11.42 2.57 -8.62
N ALA A 53 -10.77 3.64 -9.10
CA ALA A 53 -10.94 4.20 -10.46
C ALA A 53 -12.41 4.41 -10.84
N VAL A 54 -13.23 4.71 -9.85
CA VAL A 54 -14.60 5.15 -10.06
C VAL A 54 -14.58 6.68 -10.01
N ALA A 55 -15.02 7.27 -11.11
CA ALA A 55 -15.33 8.68 -11.18
C ALA A 55 -16.55 9.01 -10.33
N GLY A 56 -16.42 10.00 -9.46
CA GLY A 56 -17.52 10.57 -8.69
C GLY A 56 -17.65 12.06 -9.01
N PRO A 57 -18.88 12.60 -9.08
CA PRO A 57 -19.07 14.04 -9.09
C PRO A 57 -18.62 14.62 -7.74
N ILE A 58 -18.09 15.84 -7.76
CA ILE A 58 -17.88 16.61 -6.52
C ILE A 58 -19.21 17.14 -5.98
N SER A 59 -19.29 17.32 -4.67
CA SER A 59 -20.48 17.85 -3.98
C SER A 59 -20.14 19.12 -3.20
N GLY A 60 -21.14 19.89 -2.78
CA GLY A 60 -20.93 21.10 -1.96
C GLY A 60 -21.08 22.41 -2.73
N PRO A 61 -20.99 23.57 -2.03
CA PRO A 61 -21.29 24.88 -2.59
C PRO A 61 -20.34 25.34 -3.69
N GLY A 62 -19.15 24.74 -3.79
CA GLY A 62 -18.18 25.05 -4.85
C GLY A 62 -18.34 24.21 -6.11
N ALA A 63 -19.26 23.24 -6.14
CA ALA A 63 -19.45 22.41 -7.32
C ALA A 63 -19.95 23.25 -8.52
N PRO A 64 -19.41 23.04 -9.73
CA PRO A 64 -19.87 23.73 -10.94
C PRO A 64 -21.32 23.33 -11.23
N THR A 65 -22.25 24.26 -11.07
CA THR A 65 -23.69 24.04 -11.34
C THR A 65 -24.24 25.01 -12.39
N GLU A 66 -23.44 26.00 -12.79
CA GLU A 66 -23.77 27.01 -13.80
C GLU A 66 -22.96 26.71 -15.08
N PRO A 67 -23.42 27.16 -16.27
CA PRO A 67 -22.70 26.97 -17.53
C PRO A 67 -21.27 27.52 -17.51
N GLY A 68 -20.35 26.90 -18.24
CA GLY A 68 -18.94 27.23 -18.20
C GLY A 68 -18.02 26.05 -18.48
N TYR A 69 -16.77 26.18 -18.04
CA TYR A 69 -15.71 25.20 -18.24
C TYR A 69 -14.65 25.28 -17.14
N VAL A 70 -13.93 24.17 -16.94
CA VAL A 70 -12.80 24.07 -16.00
C VAL A 70 -11.51 23.94 -16.80
N GLN A 71 -10.57 24.88 -16.64
CA GLN A 71 -9.30 24.88 -17.38
C GLN A 71 -8.12 24.31 -16.59
N GLY A 72 -8.08 24.52 -15.28
CA GLY A 72 -6.99 24.07 -14.43
C GLY A 72 -7.50 23.19 -13.31
N VAL A 73 -6.83 22.05 -13.08
CA VAL A 73 -6.95 21.25 -11.86
C VAL A 73 -5.56 20.94 -11.34
N ASP A 74 -5.43 20.82 -10.03
CA ASP A 74 -4.22 20.30 -9.39
C ASP A 74 -4.58 19.57 -8.08
N ILE A 75 -3.71 18.67 -7.63
CA ILE A 75 -3.91 17.82 -6.45
C ILE A 75 -2.60 17.61 -5.69
N ASN A 76 -2.63 17.80 -4.37
CA ASN A 76 -1.45 17.64 -3.53
C ASN A 76 -1.24 16.19 -3.04
N ALA A 77 -0.12 15.93 -2.35
CA ALA A 77 0.20 14.62 -1.80
C ALA A 77 -0.74 14.14 -0.68
N TYR A 78 -1.73 14.92 -0.26
CA TYR A 78 -2.77 14.57 0.72
C TYR A 78 -4.15 14.32 0.10
N GLY A 79 -4.31 14.57 -1.20
CA GLY A 79 -5.56 14.37 -1.94
C GLY A 79 -6.52 15.55 -1.80
N GLU A 80 -6.03 16.69 -1.30
CA GLU A 80 -6.70 17.97 -1.43
C GLU A 80 -6.40 18.49 -2.83
N SER A 81 -7.42 19.01 -3.48
CA SER A 81 -7.31 19.48 -4.85
C SER A 81 -7.88 20.88 -5.00
N ILE A 82 -7.51 21.53 -6.08
CA ILE A 82 -8.03 22.83 -6.49
C ILE A 82 -8.44 22.72 -7.96
N PHE A 83 -9.48 23.45 -8.32
CA PHE A 83 -9.79 23.68 -9.73
C PHE A 83 -10.16 25.13 -9.99
N GLY A 84 -9.96 25.57 -11.23
CA GLY A 84 -10.25 26.91 -11.71
C GLY A 84 -10.85 26.89 -13.12
N GLY A 85 -11.69 27.88 -13.42
CA GLY A 85 -12.26 28.06 -14.75
C GLY A 85 -13.14 29.30 -14.85
N ALA A 86 -14.04 29.29 -15.84
CA ALA A 86 -15.09 30.27 -16.01
C ALA A 86 -16.44 29.57 -15.81
N ILE A 87 -17.18 29.94 -14.75
CA ILE A 87 -18.45 29.30 -14.36
C ILE A 87 -19.47 30.42 -14.14
N GLY A 88 -20.60 30.36 -14.84
CA GLY A 88 -21.58 31.45 -14.89
C GLY A 88 -21.10 32.66 -15.70
N GLY A 89 -20.01 32.51 -16.47
CA GLY A 89 -19.33 33.63 -17.13
C GLY A 89 -18.41 34.44 -16.22
N GLU A 90 -18.13 33.96 -15.00
CA GLU A 90 -17.21 34.59 -14.04
C GLU A 90 -16.02 33.67 -13.73
N ALA A 91 -14.88 34.27 -13.36
CA ALA A 91 -13.74 33.54 -12.81
C ALA A 91 -14.14 32.86 -11.51
N ARG A 92 -13.98 31.53 -11.44
CA ARG A 92 -14.19 30.78 -10.20
C ARG A 92 -13.03 29.83 -9.97
N ALA A 93 -12.63 29.71 -8.71
CA ALA A 93 -11.79 28.63 -8.23
C ALA A 93 -12.38 28.03 -6.96
N THR A 94 -12.08 26.76 -6.71
CA THR A 94 -12.67 25.98 -5.63
C THR A 94 -11.67 24.98 -5.10
N LEU A 95 -11.61 24.86 -3.77
CA LEU A 95 -10.88 23.80 -3.09
C LEU A 95 -11.77 22.57 -2.97
N VAL A 96 -11.21 21.39 -3.21
CA VAL A 96 -11.90 20.10 -3.09
C VAL A 96 -11.15 19.29 -2.05
N SER A 97 -11.84 19.00 -0.95
CA SER A 97 -11.31 18.16 0.12
C SER A 97 -11.17 16.70 -0.33
N THR A 98 -10.43 15.91 0.44
CA THR A 98 -10.28 14.46 0.23
C THR A 98 -11.62 13.73 0.13
N SER A 99 -12.65 14.21 0.85
CA SER A 99 -14.01 13.66 0.82
C SER A 99 -14.84 14.13 -0.38
N SER A 100 -14.22 14.71 -1.41
CA SER A 100 -14.90 15.26 -2.61
C SER A 100 -15.93 16.35 -2.29
N ILE A 101 -15.70 17.12 -1.22
CA ILE A 101 -16.50 18.31 -0.88
C ILE A 101 -15.79 19.56 -1.39
N ALA A 102 -16.47 20.29 -2.26
CA ALA A 102 -16.06 21.48 -2.96
C ALA A 102 -16.44 22.74 -2.17
N THR A 103 -15.45 23.58 -1.85
CA THR A 103 -15.57 24.83 -1.11
C THR A 103 -15.09 26.00 -1.97
N PRO A 104 -15.97 26.97 -2.30
CA PRO A 104 -15.60 28.12 -3.11
C PRO A 104 -14.45 28.91 -2.47
N ILE A 105 -13.52 29.38 -3.29
CA ILE A 105 -12.48 30.30 -2.84
C ILE A 105 -13.07 31.72 -2.78
N SER A 106 -12.90 32.38 -1.63
CA SER A 106 -13.32 33.77 -1.41
C SER A 106 -12.22 34.76 -1.83
N GLY A 107 -12.60 35.98 -2.20
CA GLY A 107 -11.64 37.03 -2.59
C GLY A 107 -11.24 37.04 -4.07
N ILE A 108 -11.83 36.15 -4.89
CA ILE A 108 -11.72 36.23 -6.35
C ILE A 108 -12.63 37.37 -6.83
N PRO A 109 -12.14 38.31 -7.66
CA PRO A 109 -12.97 39.35 -8.24
C PRO A 109 -14.15 38.75 -9.01
N THR A 110 -15.34 39.34 -8.85
CA THR A 110 -16.54 38.98 -9.60
C THR A 110 -17.01 40.18 -10.42
N GLY A 111 -17.51 39.97 -11.63
CA GLY A 111 -18.23 41.00 -12.39
C GLY A 111 -17.82 41.22 -13.85
N GLY A 112 -16.78 40.56 -14.38
CA GLY A 112 -16.41 40.63 -15.79
C GLY A 112 -16.87 39.41 -16.58
N SER A 113 -17.53 39.61 -17.73
CA SER A 113 -17.94 38.52 -18.62
C SER A 113 -16.78 37.80 -19.34
N ALA A 114 -15.54 38.26 -19.11
CA ALA A 114 -14.30 37.69 -19.65
C ALA A 114 -13.39 37.10 -18.57
N ASP A 115 -13.90 36.98 -17.34
CA ASP A 115 -13.14 36.52 -16.19
C ASP A 115 -12.98 35.00 -16.23
N VAL A 116 -11.75 34.53 -16.08
CA VAL A 116 -11.43 33.10 -16.09
C VAL A 116 -10.21 32.83 -15.23
N ILE A 117 -10.23 31.72 -14.49
CA ILE A 117 -9.02 31.14 -13.89
C ILE A 117 -8.48 30.10 -14.87
N ASP A 118 -7.40 30.45 -15.56
CA ASP A 118 -6.81 29.61 -16.63
C ASP A 118 -5.91 28.51 -16.02
N SER A 119 -5.23 28.77 -14.89
CA SER A 119 -4.30 27.83 -14.25
C SER A 119 -4.37 27.87 -12.74
N VAL A 120 -4.15 26.71 -12.10
CA VAL A 120 -4.08 26.54 -10.65
C VAL A 120 -2.89 25.66 -10.29
N ALA A 121 -2.31 25.84 -9.11
CA ALA A 121 -1.35 24.91 -8.52
C ALA A 121 -1.51 24.87 -7.00
N ILE A 122 -1.34 23.71 -6.38
CA ILE A 122 -1.46 23.47 -4.93
C ILE A 122 -0.25 22.68 -4.43
N ASN A 123 0.27 23.05 -3.27
CA ASN A 123 1.34 22.29 -2.63
C ASN A 123 0.83 21.42 -1.47
N ASP A 124 1.75 20.64 -0.90
CA ASP A 124 1.47 19.73 0.21
C ASP A 124 1.02 20.43 1.50
N GLN A 125 1.21 21.73 1.64
CA GLN A 125 0.69 22.50 2.79
C GLN A 125 -0.76 22.94 2.58
N GLY A 126 -1.35 22.66 1.41
CA GLY A 126 -2.66 23.14 0.99
C GLY A 126 -2.67 24.61 0.55
N ASN A 127 -1.50 25.27 0.51
CA ASN A 127 -1.39 26.59 -0.09
C ASN A 127 -1.49 26.43 -1.60
N SER A 128 -2.21 27.33 -2.25
CA SER A 128 -2.37 27.30 -3.70
C SER A 128 -2.00 28.64 -4.32
N ILE A 129 -1.79 28.64 -5.63
CA ILE A 129 -1.71 29.83 -6.46
C ILE A 129 -2.69 29.66 -7.62
N ILE A 130 -3.39 30.73 -7.97
CA ILE A 130 -4.31 30.78 -9.09
C ILE A 130 -3.88 31.90 -10.03
N GLY A 131 -4.03 31.68 -11.34
CA GLY A 131 -3.74 32.64 -12.38
C GLY A 131 -4.81 32.66 -13.46
N GLY A 132 -5.07 33.83 -14.00
CA GLY A 132 -6.03 34.03 -15.09
C GLY A 132 -6.27 35.51 -15.36
N ARG A 133 -7.54 35.86 -15.54
CA ARG A 133 -8.01 37.20 -15.88
C ARG A 133 -9.19 37.61 -15.01
N ALA A 134 -9.20 38.89 -14.65
CA ALA A 134 -10.33 39.53 -13.98
C ALA A 134 -10.48 40.97 -14.46
N ASN A 135 -11.68 41.34 -14.91
CA ASN A 135 -12.02 42.65 -15.48
C ASN A 135 -11.06 43.06 -16.61
N ASP A 136 -10.77 42.13 -17.52
CA ASP A 136 -9.80 42.30 -18.62
C ASP A 136 -8.34 42.55 -18.19
N ASP A 137 -8.04 42.53 -16.89
CA ASP A 137 -6.71 42.68 -16.32
C ASP A 137 -6.11 41.34 -15.89
N PHE A 138 -4.80 41.35 -15.70
CA PHE A 138 -4.07 40.23 -15.09
C PHE A 138 -4.60 39.93 -13.70
N TYR A 139 -4.92 38.66 -13.47
CA TYR A 139 -5.26 38.19 -12.14
C TYR A 139 -4.34 37.05 -11.74
N ALA A 140 -3.76 37.18 -10.55
CA ALA A 140 -3.18 36.07 -9.84
C ALA A 140 -3.31 36.31 -8.34
N ALA A 141 -3.45 35.23 -7.59
CA ALA A 141 -3.57 35.27 -6.13
C ALA A 141 -2.95 34.05 -5.47
N LEU A 142 -2.42 34.23 -4.26
CA LEU A 142 -2.16 33.11 -3.35
C LEU A 142 -3.45 32.75 -2.64
N VAL A 143 -3.73 31.47 -2.50
CA VAL A 143 -4.90 30.94 -1.80
C VAL A 143 -4.42 30.19 -0.56
N SER A 144 -4.93 30.59 0.60
CA SER A 144 -4.67 29.85 1.84
C SER A 144 -5.38 28.48 1.84
N PRO A 145 -4.99 27.53 2.72
CA PRO A 145 -5.69 26.25 2.85
C PRO A 145 -7.16 26.41 3.30
N SER A 146 -7.50 27.58 3.85
CA SER A 146 -8.88 27.94 4.21
C SER A 146 -9.70 28.53 3.06
N GLY A 147 -9.16 28.61 1.84
CA GLY A 147 -9.88 29.12 0.67
C GLY A 147 -10.01 30.64 0.62
N VAL A 148 -9.01 31.39 1.11
CA VAL A 148 -8.97 32.86 0.99
C VAL A 148 -7.91 33.25 -0.02
N ALA A 149 -8.34 33.86 -1.13
CA ALA A 149 -7.46 34.42 -2.15
C ALA A 149 -6.92 35.79 -1.73
N THR A 150 -5.60 35.97 -1.83
CA THR A 150 -4.89 37.22 -1.64
C THR A 150 -4.20 37.59 -2.96
N THR A 151 -4.71 38.64 -3.63
CA THR A 151 -4.18 39.10 -4.91
C THR A 151 -2.69 39.43 -4.81
N LEU A 152 -1.92 39.00 -5.81
CA LEU A 152 -0.49 39.32 -5.88
C LEU A 152 -0.29 40.83 -6.08
N THR A 153 0.77 41.35 -5.48
CA THR A 153 1.18 42.75 -5.68
C THR A 153 2.20 42.83 -6.81
N GLN A 154 2.26 44.00 -7.49
CA GLN A 154 3.20 44.30 -8.59
C GLN A 154 2.94 43.56 -9.91
N LEU A 155 1.72 43.06 -10.12
CA LEU A 155 1.30 42.64 -11.45
C LEU A 155 1.29 43.83 -12.43
N PRO A 156 1.62 43.62 -13.72
CA PRO A 156 1.49 44.68 -14.73
C PRO A 156 0.04 45.13 -14.83
N SER A 157 -0.21 46.44 -14.90
CA SER A 157 -1.51 46.95 -15.34
C SER A 157 -1.58 46.84 -16.86
N SER A 158 -2.66 46.25 -17.39
CA SER A 158 -2.87 46.16 -18.84
C SER A 158 -4.10 46.97 -19.23
N PRO A 159 -3.95 48.08 -19.97
CA PRO A 159 -5.11 48.77 -20.52
C PRO A 159 -5.64 47.99 -21.75
N GLY A 160 -6.40 46.92 -21.52
CA GLY A 160 -7.19 46.28 -22.58
C GLY A 160 -7.53 44.80 -22.35
N THR A 161 -8.56 44.35 -23.06
CA THR A 161 -9.09 42.97 -23.14
C THR A 161 -8.01 41.99 -23.60
N GLY A 162 -7.10 41.55 -22.73
CA GLY A 162 -5.87 40.79 -23.05
C GLY A 162 -5.70 39.44 -22.34
N PRO A 163 -4.67 38.62 -22.65
CA PRO A 163 -4.40 37.32 -22.07
C PRO A 163 -3.86 37.61 -20.68
N GLY A 164 -4.28 36.83 -19.71
CA GLY A 164 -3.85 37.03 -18.35
C GLY A 164 -2.63 36.19 -18.04
N ILE A 165 -2.59 35.75 -16.79
CA ILE A 165 -1.68 34.71 -16.36
C ILE A 165 -2.23 33.38 -16.84
N GLY A 166 -1.59 32.80 -17.87
CA GLY A 166 -2.02 31.56 -18.49
C GLY A 166 -1.48 30.30 -17.81
N SER A 167 -0.43 30.44 -16.99
CA SER A 167 0.17 29.31 -16.27
C SER A 167 0.75 29.75 -14.93
N VAL A 168 0.57 28.92 -13.91
CA VAL A 168 1.12 29.10 -12.57
C VAL A 168 1.71 27.78 -12.06
N ALA A 169 2.75 27.88 -11.23
CA ALA A 169 3.29 26.73 -10.51
C ALA A 169 3.75 27.15 -9.10
N LEU A 170 3.77 26.21 -8.16
CA LEU A 170 4.08 26.46 -6.75
C LEU A 170 4.91 25.31 -6.17
N ASN A 171 6.00 25.61 -5.48
CA ASN A 171 6.80 24.59 -4.81
C ASN A 171 6.41 24.37 -3.33
N SER A 172 7.04 23.38 -2.69
CA SER A 172 6.82 23.04 -1.28
C SER A 172 7.16 24.16 -0.29
N SER A 173 7.97 25.14 -0.70
CA SER A 173 8.39 26.30 0.10
C SER A 173 7.51 27.55 -0.12
N ASN A 174 6.38 27.42 -0.84
CA ASN A 174 5.47 28.51 -1.20
C ASN A 174 6.07 29.58 -2.12
N TYR A 175 7.17 29.27 -2.82
CA TYR A 175 7.61 30.09 -3.94
C TYR A 175 6.81 29.69 -5.17
N GLY A 176 6.24 30.68 -5.84
CA GLY A 176 5.49 30.48 -7.06
C GLY A 176 6.20 31.05 -8.26
N VAL A 177 5.71 30.69 -9.44
CA VAL A 177 6.02 31.33 -10.71
C VAL A 177 4.73 31.54 -11.46
N ILE A 178 4.64 32.66 -12.18
CA ILE A 178 3.52 32.96 -13.07
C ILE A 178 4.05 33.28 -14.47
N GLY A 179 3.33 32.83 -15.49
CA GLY A 179 3.62 33.08 -16.90
C GLY A 179 2.37 33.49 -17.68
N GLY A 180 2.54 34.34 -18.68
CA GLY A 180 1.46 34.78 -19.56
C GLY A 180 1.94 35.80 -20.59
N SER A 181 1.10 36.80 -20.88
CA SER A 181 1.43 37.87 -21.83
C SER A 181 0.58 39.11 -21.63
N THR A 182 1.05 40.29 -22.01
CA THR A 182 0.39 41.57 -21.67
C THR A 182 -0.72 42.05 -22.59
N THR A 183 -0.94 41.49 -23.78
CA THR A 183 -1.99 41.98 -24.72
C THR A 183 -2.60 40.85 -25.55
N PRO A 184 -3.86 40.93 -26.04
CA PRO A 184 -4.66 39.75 -26.48
C PRO A 184 -4.14 39.00 -27.70
N ASN A 185 -3.26 39.64 -28.46
CA ASN A 185 -2.84 39.18 -29.76
C ASN A 185 -1.49 38.48 -29.68
N LEU A 186 -1.13 37.72 -30.71
CA LEU A 186 0.20 37.10 -30.86
C LEU A 186 1.36 38.12 -30.93
N LEU A 187 1.06 39.42 -30.80
CA LEU A 187 2.01 40.53 -30.70
C LEU A 187 2.22 40.99 -29.25
N ALA A 188 1.66 40.28 -28.27
CA ALA A 188 1.76 40.57 -26.84
C ALA A 188 3.17 40.57 -26.32
N THR A 189 3.49 41.38 -25.31
CA THR A 189 4.77 41.18 -24.63
C THR A 189 4.65 39.96 -23.73
N SER A 190 5.49 38.95 -23.94
CA SER A 190 5.57 37.78 -23.05
C SER A 190 5.89 38.23 -21.62
N TYR A 191 5.20 37.66 -20.62
CA TYR A 191 5.34 38.04 -19.21
C TYR A 191 5.67 36.80 -18.36
N ALA A 192 6.61 36.97 -17.42
CA ALA A 192 6.87 36.00 -16.37
C ALA A 192 7.38 36.68 -15.10
N ALA A 193 7.01 36.15 -13.93
CA ALA A 193 7.47 36.64 -12.64
C ALA A 193 7.64 35.51 -11.62
N LEU A 194 8.60 35.71 -10.71
CA LEU A 194 8.74 34.90 -9.50
C LEU A 194 7.82 35.46 -8.42
N VAL A 195 7.16 34.59 -7.67
CA VAL A 195 6.23 34.96 -6.60
C VAL A 195 6.81 34.51 -5.26
N SER A 196 7.01 35.46 -4.34
CA SER A 196 7.43 35.14 -2.99
C SER A 196 6.29 34.52 -2.17
N PRO A 197 6.58 33.82 -1.06
CA PRO A 197 5.56 33.36 -0.11
C PRO A 197 4.68 34.48 0.47
N SER A 198 5.14 35.74 0.39
CA SER A 198 4.37 36.92 0.82
C SER A 198 3.48 37.51 -0.28
N GLY A 199 3.41 36.90 -1.47
CA GLY A 199 2.57 37.36 -2.58
C GLY A 199 3.14 38.55 -3.36
N VAL A 200 4.45 38.77 -3.32
CA VAL A 200 5.11 39.79 -4.15
C VAL A 200 5.56 39.16 -5.46
N ALA A 201 5.04 39.64 -6.59
CA ALA A 201 5.45 39.21 -7.91
C ALA A 201 6.65 40.06 -8.39
N THR A 202 7.79 39.42 -8.63
CA THR A 202 9.01 40.07 -9.15
C THR A 202 9.23 39.65 -10.59
N ASN A 203 9.14 40.60 -11.52
CA ASN A 203 9.33 40.36 -12.94
C ASN A 203 10.71 39.73 -13.21
N ILE A 204 10.73 38.69 -14.04
CA ILE A 204 11.97 38.08 -14.51
C ILE A 204 12.58 39.01 -15.56
N THR A 205 13.79 39.49 -15.31
CA THR A 205 14.50 40.45 -16.17
C THR A 205 15.92 39.98 -16.45
N GLY A 206 16.57 40.58 -17.45
CA GLY A 206 17.97 40.29 -17.80
C GLY A 206 18.14 39.61 -19.17
N PRO A 207 19.38 39.33 -19.58
CA PRO A 207 19.66 38.64 -20.84
C PRO A 207 18.96 37.28 -20.90
N GLY A 208 18.21 37.03 -21.98
CA GLY A 208 17.47 35.78 -22.17
C GLY A 208 16.09 35.76 -21.50
N ALA A 209 15.71 36.78 -20.73
CA ALA A 209 14.36 36.91 -20.17
C ALA A 209 13.29 37.10 -21.29
N PRO A 210 12.04 36.70 -21.03
CA PRO A 210 10.94 37.01 -21.94
C PRO A 210 10.74 38.53 -22.00
N GLY A 211 10.70 39.10 -23.21
CA GLY A 211 10.64 40.57 -23.37
C GLY A 211 10.24 41.06 -24.75
N GLY A 212 10.07 40.17 -25.72
CA GLY A 212 9.56 40.47 -27.05
C GLY A 212 8.08 40.10 -27.20
N GLN A 213 7.61 40.17 -28.44
CA GLN A 213 6.28 39.72 -28.81
C GLN A 213 6.14 38.20 -28.55
N GLY A 214 5.14 37.69 -27.85
CA GLY A 214 5.07 36.29 -27.46
C GLY A 214 4.21 36.05 -26.23
N ILE A 215 4.08 34.78 -25.87
CA ILE A 215 3.29 34.31 -24.72
C ILE A 215 4.10 33.23 -24.02
N ILE A 216 4.13 33.29 -22.68
CA ILE A 216 4.58 32.16 -21.87
C ILE A 216 3.36 31.27 -21.62
N PHE A 217 3.34 30.11 -22.27
CA PHE A 217 2.22 29.16 -22.22
C PHE A 217 2.30 28.25 -20.99
N SER A 218 3.50 27.96 -20.50
CA SER A 218 3.72 27.03 -19.40
C SER A 218 4.89 27.48 -18.53
N VAL A 219 4.71 27.32 -17.22
CA VAL A 219 5.74 27.49 -16.21
C VAL A 219 5.71 26.30 -15.27
N ASP A 220 6.88 25.93 -14.76
CA ASP A 220 6.99 24.93 -13.69
C ASP A 220 8.17 25.29 -12.77
N ILE A 221 8.12 24.84 -11.52
CA ILE A 221 9.09 25.15 -10.47
C ILE A 221 9.37 23.92 -9.60
N ASN A 222 10.66 23.59 -9.43
CA ASN A 222 11.03 22.51 -8.51
C ASN A 222 11.25 23.02 -7.08
N ASP A 223 11.46 22.07 -6.15
CA ASP A 223 11.67 22.37 -4.73
C ASP A 223 12.95 23.17 -4.42
N SER A 224 13.94 23.17 -5.34
CA SER A 224 15.12 24.04 -5.20
C SER A 224 14.84 25.50 -5.57
N GLY A 225 13.66 25.80 -6.12
CA GLY A 225 13.27 27.11 -6.63
C GLY A 225 13.75 27.39 -8.06
N THR A 226 14.26 26.37 -8.77
CA THR A 226 14.59 26.50 -10.19
C THR A 226 13.32 26.41 -11.01
N VAL A 227 13.14 27.37 -11.90
CA VAL A 227 11.96 27.54 -12.75
C VAL A 227 12.30 27.17 -14.19
N ILE A 228 11.36 26.55 -14.89
CA ILE A 228 11.37 26.42 -16.36
C ILE A 228 10.23 27.25 -16.94
N LEU A 229 10.54 28.00 -17.99
CA LEU A 229 9.57 28.75 -18.79
C LEU A 229 9.46 28.10 -20.18
N GLY A 230 8.24 27.92 -20.68
CA GLY A 230 7.94 27.45 -22.04
C GLY A 230 6.98 28.40 -22.76
N GLY A 231 7.30 28.78 -23.99
CA GLY A 231 6.45 29.67 -24.77
C GLY A 231 6.94 29.99 -26.17
N ASN A 232 6.65 31.21 -26.62
CA ASN A 232 7.27 31.86 -27.77
C ASN A 232 7.71 33.28 -27.42
N ASN A 233 8.77 33.79 -28.06
CA ASN A 233 9.33 35.11 -27.79
C ASN A 233 9.91 35.74 -29.07
N ASN A 234 9.59 37.01 -29.33
CA ASN A 234 9.82 37.73 -30.60
C ASN A 234 9.00 37.24 -31.80
N GLY A 235 7.72 36.92 -31.57
CA GLY A 235 6.70 36.57 -32.55
C GLY A 235 6.21 35.12 -32.41
N PRO A 236 5.16 34.72 -33.16
CA PRO A 236 4.68 33.33 -33.20
C PRO A 236 5.69 32.35 -33.80
N SER A 237 6.79 32.85 -34.36
CA SER A 237 7.78 32.08 -35.11
C SER A 237 8.95 31.53 -34.28
N ASN A 238 9.07 31.97 -33.03
CA ASN A 238 10.27 31.76 -32.23
C ASN A 238 9.91 31.04 -30.93
N ALA A 239 10.03 29.71 -30.95
CA ALA A 239 9.90 28.90 -29.75
C ALA A 239 10.88 29.38 -28.67
N TYR A 240 10.41 29.48 -27.45
CA TYR A 240 11.17 30.00 -26.32
C TYR A 240 11.10 29.02 -25.16
N ALA A 241 12.26 28.75 -24.58
CA ALA A 241 12.36 28.11 -23.28
C ALA A 241 13.55 28.66 -22.51
N ALA A 242 13.44 28.77 -21.20
CA ALA A 242 14.53 29.26 -20.35
C ALA A 242 14.43 28.71 -18.93
N LEU A 243 15.60 28.43 -18.34
CA LEU A 243 15.72 28.19 -16.91
C LEU A 243 15.88 29.52 -16.17
N VAL A 244 15.22 29.66 -15.03
CA VAL A 244 15.41 30.77 -14.11
C VAL A 244 15.81 30.21 -12.76
N TYR A 245 17.00 30.56 -12.32
CA TYR A 245 17.55 30.09 -11.05
C TYR A 245 17.05 30.95 -9.88
N PRO A 246 17.14 30.47 -8.62
CA PRO A 246 16.67 31.21 -7.44
C PRO A 246 17.33 32.59 -7.25
N ASP A 247 18.50 32.82 -7.83
CA ASP A 247 19.21 34.10 -7.81
C ASP A 247 18.70 35.11 -8.87
N GLY A 248 17.71 34.71 -9.68
CA GLY A 248 17.14 35.48 -10.78
C GLY A 248 17.91 35.34 -12.11
N THR A 249 18.99 34.56 -12.16
CA THR A 249 19.75 34.32 -13.39
C THR A 249 18.89 33.55 -14.39
N VAL A 250 18.81 34.08 -15.62
CA VAL A 250 18.09 33.44 -16.73
C VAL A 250 19.06 32.76 -17.69
N ASN A 251 18.84 31.47 -17.96
CA ASN A 251 19.59 30.67 -18.92
C ASN A 251 18.65 30.21 -20.03
N GLN A 252 18.64 30.94 -21.15
CA GLN A 252 17.80 30.62 -22.31
C GLN A 252 18.27 29.33 -22.99
N LEU A 253 17.35 28.39 -23.19
CA LEU A 253 17.62 27.12 -23.85
C LEU A 253 17.69 27.32 -25.37
N SER A 254 18.66 26.66 -26.01
CA SER A 254 18.85 26.72 -27.47
C SER A 254 17.85 25.81 -28.19
N VAL A 255 16.59 26.25 -28.31
CA VAL A 255 15.56 25.53 -29.08
C VAL A 255 15.83 25.69 -30.58
N PRO A 256 15.77 24.62 -31.40
CA PRO A 256 15.95 24.72 -32.84
C PRO A 256 14.97 25.73 -33.46
N THR A 257 15.49 26.71 -34.19
CA THR A 257 14.71 27.71 -34.92
C THR A 257 14.80 27.45 -36.41
N GLY A 258 13.66 27.12 -37.02
CA GLY A 258 13.47 27.00 -38.47
C GLY A 258 12.08 27.54 -38.79
N ALA A 259 11.99 28.44 -39.77
CA ALA A 259 10.74 29.12 -40.15
C ALA A 259 9.61 28.11 -40.51
N PRO A 260 8.31 28.49 -40.46
CA PRO A 260 7.76 29.82 -40.14
C PRO A 260 7.04 29.96 -38.79
N VAL A 261 6.71 28.88 -38.07
CA VAL A 261 6.01 28.92 -36.76
C VAL A 261 6.61 27.86 -35.84
N SER A 262 7.01 28.25 -34.62
CA SER A 262 7.54 27.35 -33.59
C SER A 262 7.07 27.82 -32.21
N VAL A 263 6.54 26.91 -31.39
CA VAL A 263 5.98 27.20 -30.06
C VAL A 263 6.31 26.06 -29.11
N ILE A 264 6.72 26.39 -27.87
CA ILE A 264 6.72 25.45 -26.75
C ILE A 264 5.42 25.66 -25.98
N PHE A 265 4.57 24.63 -25.93
CA PHE A 265 3.28 24.69 -25.24
C PHE A 265 3.38 24.32 -23.77
N SER A 266 4.21 23.33 -23.46
CA SER A 266 4.35 22.79 -22.10
C SER A 266 5.79 22.55 -21.74
N ALA A 267 6.12 22.77 -20.47
CA ALA A 267 7.42 22.55 -19.88
C ALA A 267 7.25 22.02 -18.45
N ALA A 268 8.07 21.05 -18.07
CA ALA A 268 8.05 20.46 -16.74
C ALA A 268 9.48 20.21 -16.24
N ILE A 269 9.71 20.35 -14.93
CA ILE A 269 11.00 20.21 -14.26
C ILE A 269 10.86 19.33 -13.02
N ASN A 270 11.78 18.38 -12.83
CA ASN A 270 11.76 17.51 -11.65
C ASN A 270 12.64 18.05 -10.51
N ALA A 271 12.63 17.37 -9.37
CA ALA A 271 13.40 17.75 -8.18
C ALA A 271 14.93 17.86 -8.43
N SER A 272 15.48 17.15 -9.42
CA SER A 272 16.91 17.23 -9.76
C SER A 272 17.29 18.46 -10.60
N GLY A 273 16.30 19.22 -11.08
CA GLY A 273 16.50 20.33 -12.03
C GLY A 273 16.61 19.89 -13.49
N SER A 274 16.43 18.61 -13.78
CA SER A 274 16.26 18.12 -15.15
C SER A 274 14.81 18.29 -15.56
N GLY A 275 14.53 18.45 -16.84
CA GLY A 275 13.16 18.60 -17.28
C GLY A 275 12.95 18.33 -18.76
N VAL A 276 11.74 18.61 -19.21
CA VAL A 276 11.27 18.36 -20.56
C VAL A 276 10.51 19.58 -21.07
N ILE A 277 10.62 19.82 -22.38
CA ILE A 277 9.78 20.78 -23.10
C ILE A 277 9.08 20.07 -24.25
N GLY A 278 7.83 20.47 -24.51
CA GLY A 278 6.97 19.95 -25.57
C GLY A 278 6.32 21.06 -26.39
N GLY A 279 6.27 20.88 -27.70
CA GLY A 279 5.61 21.81 -28.61
C GLY A 279 5.67 21.36 -30.06
N PHE A 280 5.92 22.32 -30.95
CA PHE A 280 6.23 22.05 -32.36
C PHE A 280 7.23 23.09 -32.90
N ILE A 281 7.97 22.69 -33.94
CA ILE A 281 8.97 23.50 -34.64
C ILE A 281 8.75 23.43 -36.15
N SER A 282 9.32 24.38 -36.91
CA SER A 282 9.51 24.32 -38.37
C SER A 282 8.31 23.82 -39.19
N GLY A 283 7.13 24.43 -39.00
CA GLY A 283 5.95 24.08 -39.79
C GLY A 283 5.23 22.85 -39.26
N ASN A 284 4.82 22.90 -37.99
CA ASN A 284 4.02 21.88 -37.32
C ASN A 284 4.73 20.53 -37.10
N GLN A 285 6.05 20.46 -37.10
CA GLN A 285 6.75 19.26 -36.66
C GLN A 285 6.71 19.17 -35.13
N PRO A 286 6.12 18.12 -34.52
CA PRO A 286 6.09 18.00 -33.06
C PRO A 286 7.51 17.92 -32.52
N TYR A 287 7.72 18.57 -31.38
CA TYR A 287 9.03 18.69 -30.75
C TYR A 287 8.93 18.30 -29.28
N VAL A 288 9.81 17.40 -28.87
CA VAL A 288 10.07 17.07 -27.46
C VAL A 288 11.56 17.09 -27.26
N ALA A 289 12.01 17.72 -26.18
CA ALA A 289 13.41 17.70 -25.80
C ALA A 289 13.57 17.65 -24.29
N ARG A 290 14.59 16.92 -23.83
CA ARG A 290 15.01 16.92 -22.44
C ARG A 290 16.06 18.00 -22.22
N PHE A 291 16.08 18.62 -21.06
CA PHE A 291 17.19 19.47 -20.63
C PHE A 291 17.83 18.96 -19.34
N SER A 292 19.14 19.16 -19.22
CA SER A 292 19.88 18.96 -17.97
C SER A 292 19.76 20.20 -17.04
N PRO A 293 20.15 20.10 -15.76
CA PRO A 293 20.17 21.25 -14.85
C PRO A 293 21.07 22.42 -15.32
N SER A 294 22.03 22.13 -16.20
CA SER A 294 22.90 23.15 -16.84
C SER A 294 22.27 23.80 -18.08
N GLY A 295 21.05 23.41 -18.47
CA GLY A 295 20.36 23.92 -19.65
C GLY A 295 20.80 23.28 -20.97
N ALA A 296 21.54 22.16 -20.94
CA ALA A 296 21.87 21.44 -22.18
C ALA A 296 20.63 20.72 -22.70
N LEU A 297 20.19 21.06 -23.91
CA LEU A 297 18.97 20.55 -24.53
C LEU A 297 19.28 19.39 -25.48
N THR A 298 18.60 18.25 -25.31
CA THR A 298 18.73 17.06 -26.13
C THR A 298 17.37 16.71 -26.74
N PRO A 299 17.19 16.88 -28.07
CA PRO A 299 15.96 16.46 -28.75
C PRO A 299 15.73 14.96 -28.60
N ILE A 300 14.51 14.58 -28.24
CA ILE A 300 14.10 13.18 -28.17
C ILE A 300 13.61 12.79 -29.57
N THR A 301 14.23 11.78 -30.15
CA THR A 301 13.87 11.26 -31.48
C THR A 301 13.56 9.77 -31.37
N GLY A 302 12.58 9.29 -32.14
CA GLY A 302 12.21 7.87 -32.12
C GLY A 302 10.90 7.61 -32.84
N LEU A 303 10.64 6.34 -33.16
CA LEU A 303 9.45 5.87 -33.89
C LEU A 303 8.11 6.13 -33.17
N GLY A 304 8.17 6.70 -31.96
CA GLY A 304 6.99 7.04 -31.20
C GLY A 304 6.46 8.45 -31.43
N ILE A 305 7.34 9.44 -31.49
CA ILE A 305 6.91 10.83 -31.68
C ILE A 305 6.39 10.98 -33.12
N PRO A 306 5.19 11.54 -33.32
CA PRO A 306 4.60 11.66 -34.64
C PRO A 306 5.56 12.29 -35.65
N SER A 307 5.83 11.60 -36.76
CA SER A 307 6.55 12.19 -37.87
C SER A 307 5.59 13.03 -38.72
N GLY A 308 5.97 14.26 -39.07
CA GLY A 308 5.15 15.16 -39.90
C GLY A 308 4.35 16.16 -39.07
N ASP A 309 3.12 16.48 -39.51
CA ASP A 309 2.30 17.53 -38.91
C ASP A 309 1.63 17.07 -37.60
N GLY A 310 2.16 17.54 -36.48
CA GLY A 310 1.66 17.26 -35.14
C GLY A 310 2.10 18.31 -34.12
N ARG A 311 1.47 18.27 -32.95
CA ARG A 311 1.86 19.12 -31.82
C ARG A 311 1.84 18.31 -30.53
N ILE A 312 2.88 18.52 -29.73
CA ILE A 312 2.89 18.09 -28.34
C ILE A 312 2.24 19.21 -27.55
N ILE A 313 1.12 18.90 -26.90
CA ILE A 313 0.31 19.88 -26.19
C ILE A 313 0.79 19.96 -24.75
N ASP A 314 1.05 18.81 -24.13
CA ASP A 314 1.41 18.74 -22.72
C ASP A 314 2.49 17.69 -22.44
N VAL A 315 3.29 17.96 -21.41
CA VAL A 315 4.39 17.11 -20.95
C VAL A 315 4.44 17.09 -19.42
N ALA A 316 4.76 15.93 -18.85
CA ALA A 316 5.04 15.77 -17.43
C ALA A 316 6.33 14.95 -17.27
N ILE A 317 7.10 15.24 -16.20
CA ILE A 317 8.33 14.51 -15.86
C ILE A 317 8.31 14.15 -14.38
N ASN A 318 8.73 12.93 -14.06
CA ASN A 318 8.86 12.50 -12.67
C ASN A 318 10.32 12.60 -12.17
N ASP A 319 10.52 12.32 -10.88
CA ASP A 319 11.84 12.39 -10.25
C ASP A 319 12.86 11.40 -10.81
N SER A 320 12.40 10.28 -11.39
CA SER A 320 13.29 9.33 -12.08
C SER A 320 13.74 9.81 -13.46
N GLY A 321 13.15 10.89 -13.99
CA GLY A 321 13.38 11.38 -15.34
C GLY A 321 12.56 10.66 -16.42
N THR A 322 11.53 9.90 -16.02
CA THR A 322 10.52 9.36 -16.93
C THR A 322 9.62 10.50 -17.35
N VAL A 323 9.29 10.58 -18.64
CA VAL A 323 8.47 11.63 -19.23
C VAL A 323 7.18 11.03 -19.79
N LEU A 324 6.05 11.70 -19.57
CA LEU A 324 4.79 11.43 -20.24
C LEU A 324 4.47 12.59 -21.17
N VAL A 325 4.11 12.30 -22.42
CA VAL A 325 3.75 13.32 -23.41
C VAL A 325 2.37 13.07 -23.97
N GLY A 326 1.63 14.15 -24.22
CA GLY A 326 0.31 14.14 -24.86
C GLY A 326 0.24 15.13 -26.02
N GLY A 327 -0.49 14.77 -27.07
CA GLY A 327 -0.66 15.65 -28.22
C GLY A 327 -1.66 15.16 -29.26
N ARG A 328 -1.53 15.71 -30.47
CA ARG A 328 -2.30 15.29 -31.64
C ARG A 328 -1.57 15.55 -32.95
N HIS A 329 -1.89 14.75 -33.95
CA HIS A 329 -1.67 15.09 -35.35
C HIS A 329 -2.60 16.21 -35.79
N ILE A 330 -2.10 17.13 -36.62
CA ILE A 330 -2.84 18.34 -37.00
C ILE A 330 -3.82 18.06 -38.14
N ASN A 331 -3.44 17.22 -39.10
CA ASN A 331 -4.22 17.03 -40.33
C ASN A 331 -5.42 16.10 -40.17
N ASP A 332 -5.25 14.99 -39.44
CA ASP A 332 -6.29 13.99 -39.23
C ASP A 332 -6.93 14.06 -37.85
N GLY A 333 -6.34 14.87 -36.95
CA GLY A 333 -6.76 14.96 -35.56
C GLY A 333 -6.49 13.69 -34.77
N THR A 334 -5.60 12.79 -35.19
CA THR A 334 -5.31 11.57 -34.43
C THR A 334 -4.57 11.94 -33.14
N PRO A 335 -5.09 11.58 -31.95
CA PRO A 335 -4.42 11.86 -30.69
C PRO A 335 -3.17 11.00 -30.54
N TYR A 336 -2.20 11.52 -29.80
CA TYR A 336 -0.93 10.86 -29.53
C TYR A 336 -0.59 10.94 -28.05
N ALA A 337 -0.03 9.86 -27.50
CA ALA A 337 0.64 9.88 -26.23
C ALA A 337 1.76 8.84 -26.18
N ALA A 338 2.82 9.15 -25.44
CA ALA A 338 3.93 8.23 -25.21
C ALA A 338 4.52 8.41 -23.82
N LEU A 339 5.07 7.31 -23.31
CA LEU A 339 5.93 7.28 -22.14
C LEU A 339 7.38 7.19 -22.61
N ILE A 340 8.26 8.03 -22.10
CA ILE A 340 9.67 8.09 -22.48
C ILE A 340 10.51 7.77 -21.25
N SER A 341 11.35 6.75 -21.34
CA SER A 341 12.20 6.32 -20.23
C SER A 341 13.27 7.38 -19.89
N PRO A 342 13.94 7.27 -18.73
CA PRO A 342 15.08 8.13 -18.41
C PRO A 342 16.24 8.03 -19.42
N THR A 343 16.27 6.98 -20.24
CA THR A 343 17.27 6.73 -21.31
C THR A 343 16.74 7.03 -22.71
N ASP A 344 15.67 7.83 -22.81
CA ASP A 344 15.04 8.28 -24.06
C ASP A 344 14.46 7.16 -24.94
N VAL A 345 14.12 6.01 -24.36
CA VAL A 345 13.34 4.97 -25.04
C VAL A 345 11.87 5.36 -25.04
N VAL A 346 11.29 5.53 -26.24
CA VAL A 346 9.90 5.94 -26.42
C VAL A 346 8.97 4.73 -26.52
N THR A 347 7.98 4.66 -25.64
CA THR A 347 6.90 3.66 -25.62
C THR A 347 5.57 4.34 -25.98
N ASN A 348 5.04 4.06 -27.17
CA ASN A 348 3.73 4.56 -27.58
C ASN A 348 2.61 3.97 -26.74
N LEU A 349 1.69 4.82 -26.28
CA LEU A 349 0.51 4.37 -25.56
C LEU A 349 -0.57 3.95 -26.58
N ALA A 350 -1.17 2.78 -26.35
CA ALA A 350 -2.21 2.24 -27.23
C ALA A 350 -3.55 2.94 -26.99
N LEU A 351 -3.70 4.15 -27.55
CA LEU A 351 -4.95 4.92 -27.52
C LEU A 351 -6.05 4.20 -28.33
N PRO A 352 -7.34 4.39 -27.98
CA PRO A 352 -8.44 3.97 -28.84
C PRO A 352 -8.27 4.54 -30.27
N PRO A 353 -8.86 3.94 -31.31
CA PRO A 353 -8.87 4.53 -32.65
C PRO A 353 -9.90 5.67 -32.73
N GLY A 354 -9.54 6.80 -33.33
CA GLY A 354 -10.45 7.92 -33.60
C GLY A 354 -9.77 9.28 -33.62
N GLN A 355 -10.53 10.34 -33.90
CA GLN A 355 -10.04 11.72 -33.86
C GLN A 355 -10.12 12.26 -32.43
N GLY A 356 -9.21 13.15 -32.04
CA GLY A 356 -9.12 13.69 -30.70
C GLY A 356 -7.81 14.41 -30.41
N SER A 357 -7.53 14.61 -29.13
CA SER A 357 -6.24 15.09 -28.67
C SER A 357 -6.04 14.71 -27.21
N ILE A 358 -4.82 14.38 -26.82
CA ILE A 358 -4.45 14.37 -25.41
C ILE A 358 -4.00 15.80 -25.08
N ILE A 359 -4.82 16.49 -24.29
CA ILE A 359 -4.64 17.92 -23.97
C ILE A 359 -3.86 18.09 -22.69
N SER A 360 -4.04 17.19 -21.73
CA SER A 360 -3.35 17.25 -20.45
C SER A 360 -2.84 15.89 -20.04
N VAL A 361 -1.66 15.89 -19.43
CA VAL A 361 -1.00 14.74 -18.85
C VAL A 361 -0.48 15.12 -17.47
N ASP A 362 -0.48 14.16 -16.56
CA ASP A 362 0.23 14.31 -15.29
C ASP A 362 0.92 13.00 -14.93
N LEU A 363 2.07 13.09 -14.27
CA LEU A 363 2.96 11.97 -14.01
C LEU A 363 3.57 12.08 -12.61
N HIS A 364 3.19 11.14 -11.75
CA HIS A 364 3.72 11.09 -10.39
C HIS A 364 5.15 10.52 -10.32
N SER A 365 5.83 10.78 -9.20
CA SER A 365 7.17 10.27 -8.85
C SER A 365 7.33 8.76 -9.03
N SER A 366 6.27 7.96 -8.79
CA SER A 366 6.27 6.51 -9.00
C SER A 366 6.23 6.05 -10.46
N GLY A 367 6.00 6.98 -11.40
CA GLY A 367 5.85 6.71 -12.84
C GLY A 367 4.42 6.37 -13.27
N VAL A 368 3.46 6.40 -12.34
CA VAL A 368 2.03 6.27 -12.68
C VAL A 368 1.56 7.61 -13.24
N GLY A 369 0.99 7.59 -14.44
CA GLY A 369 0.48 8.78 -15.09
C GLY A 369 -1.04 8.77 -15.23
N ILE A 370 -1.58 9.93 -15.62
CA ILE A 370 -2.94 10.10 -16.10
C ILE A 370 -2.88 10.92 -17.39
N ILE A 371 -3.77 10.61 -18.33
CA ILE A 371 -3.95 11.38 -19.56
C ILE A 371 -5.41 11.76 -19.72
N GLY A 372 -5.65 12.95 -20.25
CA GLY A 372 -6.98 13.51 -20.47
C GLY A 372 -7.10 14.24 -21.80
N GLY A 373 -8.26 14.14 -22.44
CA GLY A 373 -8.58 14.94 -23.63
C GLY A 373 -9.86 14.54 -24.35
N PRO A 374 -10.28 15.26 -25.40
CA PRO A 374 -11.39 14.87 -26.25
C PRO A 374 -11.00 13.71 -27.19
N PHE A 375 -11.91 12.77 -27.36
CA PHE A 375 -11.78 11.56 -28.16
C PHE A 375 -13.12 11.23 -28.84
N SER A 376 -13.18 11.36 -30.16
CA SER A 376 -14.36 11.12 -31.01
C SER A 376 -15.62 11.82 -30.50
N GLY A 377 -15.46 13.07 -30.03
CA GLY A 377 -16.54 13.88 -29.47
C GLY A 377 -16.90 13.59 -28.01
N ASN A 378 -16.16 12.73 -27.30
CA ASN A 378 -16.35 12.43 -25.88
C ASN A 378 -15.08 12.76 -25.09
N GLY A 379 -15.19 12.97 -23.78
CA GLY A 379 -14.00 13.08 -22.94
C GLY A 379 -13.41 11.70 -22.70
N PHE A 380 -12.09 11.62 -22.75
CA PHE A 380 -11.31 10.44 -22.49
C PHE A 380 -10.35 10.72 -21.34
N VAL A 381 -10.33 9.82 -20.37
CA VAL A 381 -9.33 9.81 -19.30
C VAL A 381 -8.87 8.37 -19.10
N ALA A 382 -7.56 8.19 -18.96
CA ALA A 382 -6.97 6.89 -18.68
C ALA A 382 -5.81 7.01 -17.70
N LEU A 383 -5.66 6.01 -16.84
CA LEU A 383 -4.43 5.81 -16.08
C LEU A 383 -3.36 5.21 -17.00
N VAL A 384 -2.12 5.64 -16.83
CA VAL A 384 -0.94 5.12 -17.51
C VAL A 384 -0.11 4.36 -16.49
N SER A 385 0.07 3.06 -16.68
CA SER A 385 1.02 2.30 -15.86
C SER A 385 2.46 2.75 -16.15
N PRO A 386 3.42 2.50 -15.24
CA PRO A 386 4.83 2.81 -15.50
C PRO A 386 5.46 1.98 -16.64
N SER A 387 4.74 0.98 -17.15
CA SER A 387 5.07 0.19 -18.34
C SER A 387 4.38 0.68 -19.63
N GLY A 388 3.61 1.77 -19.56
CA GLY A 388 2.89 2.34 -20.71
C GLY A 388 1.57 1.66 -21.06
N VAL A 389 1.00 0.85 -20.16
CA VAL A 389 -0.33 0.25 -20.35
C VAL A 389 -1.40 1.25 -19.94
N LEU A 390 -2.36 1.49 -20.84
CA LEU A 390 -3.51 2.35 -20.56
C LEU A 390 -4.64 1.56 -19.89
N THR A 391 -5.18 2.13 -18.82
CA THR A 391 -6.44 1.68 -18.20
C THR A 391 -7.47 2.81 -18.30
N PRO A 392 -8.38 2.76 -19.29
CA PRO A 392 -9.45 3.75 -19.41
C PRO A 392 -10.32 3.79 -18.16
N ILE A 393 -10.66 4.99 -17.71
CA ILE A 393 -11.55 5.19 -16.56
C ILE A 393 -12.97 5.30 -17.11
N SER A 394 -13.82 4.33 -16.79
CA SER A 394 -15.22 4.30 -17.23
C SER A 394 -16.13 5.14 -16.32
N GLY A 395 -17.25 5.62 -16.87
CA GLY A 395 -18.31 6.26 -16.07
C GLY A 395 -18.06 7.73 -15.72
N LEU A 396 -17.04 8.36 -16.32
CA LEU A 396 -16.69 9.76 -16.04
C LEU A 396 -17.75 10.77 -16.51
N LEU A 397 -18.47 10.50 -17.61
CA LEU A 397 -19.17 11.58 -18.34
C LEU A 397 -20.62 11.24 -18.72
N PRO A 398 -21.57 12.17 -18.47
CA PRO A 398 -22.96 12.02 -18.87
C PRO A 398 -23.14 12.35 -20.35
N GLY A 399 -22.77 11.41 -21.24
CA GLY A 399 -23.15 11.47 -22.65
C GLY A 399 -22.11 12.06 -23.61
N SER A 400 -22.54 12.25 -24.86
CA SER A 400 -21.71 12.73 -25.96
C SER A 400 -21.51 14.23 -25.94
N GLY A 401 -20.30 14.70 -26.25
CA GLY A 401 -19.96 16.14 -26.30
C GLY A 401 -19.08 16.64 -25.17
N ALA A 402 -18.65 15.74 -24.27
CA ALA A 402 -17.74 16.10 -23.19
C ALA A 402 -16.29 16.29 -23.68
N GLN A 403 -15.55 17.21 -23.07
CA GLN A 403 -14.14 17.49 -23.32
C GLN A 403 -13.40 17.60 -22.00
N ILE A 404 -12.29 16.87 -21.87
CA ILE A 404 -11.38 16.98 -20.73
C ILE A 404 -10.28 17.96 -21.12
N TYR A 405 -10.08 18.99 -20.32
CA TYR A 405 -9.03 19.98 -20.56
C TYR A 405 -7.80 19.76 -19.69
N THR A 406 -8.00 19.24 -18.49
CA THR A 406 -6.96 19.17 -17.46
C THR A 406 -7.16 17.94 -16.59
N VAL A 407 -6.05 17.31 -16.21
CA VAL A 407 -5.99 16.17 -15.31
C VAL A 407 -4.84 16.36 -14.32
N ALA A 408 -5.02 15.88 -13.10
CA ALA A 408 -3.95 15.79 -12.11
C ALA A 408 -4.10 14.49 -11.29
N ILE A 409 -2.99 13.86 -10.92
CA ILE A 409 -2.94 12.56 -10.24
C ILE A 409 -2.05 12.57 -9.00
N ARG A 410 -2.60 11.99 -7.93
CA ARG A 410 -1.92 11.61 -6.71
C ARG A 410 -2.10 10.09 -6.47
N PRO A 411 -1.16 9.25 -6.89
CA PRO A 411 -1.31 7.80 -6.89
C PRO A 411 -0.86 7.14 -5.57
N THR A 412 -0.99 7.80 -4.41
CA THR A 412 -0.60 7.22 -3.12
C THR A 412 -1.29 5.87 -2.85
N ASP A 413 -2.46 5.63 -3.43
CA ASP A 413 -3.18 4.36 -3.31
C ASP A 413 -2.90 3.34 -4.43
N ILE A 414 -2.30 3.78 -5.55
CA ILE A 414 -1.96 2.90 -6.69
C ILE A 414 -0.61 2.21 -6.45
N VAL A 415 0.31 2.89 -5.77
CA VAL A 415 1.59 2.31 -5.32
C VAL A 415 1.33 1.62 -3.99
N PRO A 416 1.37 0.27 -3.92
CA PRO A 416 1.05 -0.40 -2.69
C PRO A 416 2.19 -0.23 -1.68
N GLU A 417 1.86 0.23 -0.48
CA GLU A 417 2.84 0.29 0.61
C GLU A 417 3.22 -1.10 1.14
N VAL A 418 2.38 -2.12 0.87
CA VAL A 418 2.56 -3.50 1.32
C VAL A 418 2.25 -4.50 0.21
N VAL A 419 3.05 -5.57 0.13
CA VAL A 419 2.87 -6.66 -0.84
C VAL A 419 2.89 -8.02 -0.15
N GLY A 420 1.98 -8.90 -0.56
CA GLY A 420 1.89 -10.28 -0.07
C GLY A 420 1.10 -10.41 1.24
N PRO A 421 0.99 -11.63 1.78
CA PRO A 421 0.13 -11.91 2.93
C PRO A 421 0.77 -11.57 4.29
N GLY A 422 1.83 -10.75 4.29
CA GLY A 422 2.48 -10.22 5.49
C GLY A 422 2.90 -11.31 6.47
N ASN A 423 2.43 -11.18 7.71
CA ASN A 423 2.75 -12.07 8.82
C ASN A 423 2.03 -13.43 8.79
N SER A 424 1.22 -13.72 7.77
CA SER A 424 0.40 -14.94 7.72
C SER A 424 1.19 -16.25 7.88
N PHE A 425 2.44 -16.33 7.40
CA PHE A 425 3.25 -17.54 7.54
C PHE A 425 3.58 -17.87 9.00
N THR A 426 3.65 -16.88 9.90
CA THR A 426 3.90 -17.14 11.33
C THR A 426 2.63 -17.55 12.07
N THR A 427 1.46 -17.05 11.63
CA THR A 427 0.18 -17.26 12.33
C THR A 427 -0.25 -18.73 12.39
N SER A 428 0.07 -19.54 11.39
CA SER A 428 -0.31 -20.95 11.34
C SER A 428 0.66 -21.90 12.06
N ILE A 429 1.93 -21.53 12.12
CA ILE A 429 2.97 -22.41 12.67
C ILE A 429 3.17 -22.21 14.16
N PHE A 430 3.00 -21.01 14.72
CA PHE A 430 3.11 -20.85 16.17
C PHE A 430 2.07 -21.71 16.92
N PRO A 431 0.81 -21.85 16.49
CA PRO A 431 -0.09 -22.84 17.09
C PRO A 431 0.46 -24.28 17.04
N LEU A 432 1.15 -24.68 15.97
CA LEU A 432 1.80 -25.99 15.90
C LEU A 432 2.95 -26.12 16.91
N THR A 433 3.84 -25.13 16.97
CA THR A 433 5.04 -25.16 17.81
C THR A 433 4.76 -24.90 19.28
N THR A 434 3.70 -24.16 19.62
CA THR A 434 3.40 -23.72 21.00
C THR A 434 2.21 -24.44 21.62
N GLN A 435 1.28 -24.94 20.80
CA GLN A 435 0.07 -25.62 21.29
C GLN A 435 0.10 -27.10 20.95
N VAL A 436 0.14 -27.49 19.67
CA VAL A 436 -0.07 -28.88 19.27
C VAL A 436 1.06 -29.79 19.76
N LEU A 437 2.32 -29.48 19.40
CA LEU A 437 3.46 -30.31 19.81
C LEU A 437 3.74 -30.22 21.33
N PRO A 438 3.83 -29.03 21.95
CA PRO A 438 4.10 -28.97 23.39
C PRO A 438 2.97 -29.56 24.24
N SER A 439 1.70 -29.42 23.83
CA SER A 439 0.61 -30.07 24.56
C SER A 439 0.70 -31.58 24.49
N HIS A 440 1.20 -32.15 23.39
CA HIS A 440 1.52 -33.56 23.30
C HIS A 440 2.69 -33.92 24.24
N ASP A 441 3.87 -33.32 24.03
CA ASP A 441 5.11 -33.67 24.73
C ASP A 441 5.03 -33.43 26.23
N THR A 442 4.59 -32.23 26.64
CA THR A 442 4.49 -31.83 28.04
C THR A 442 3.67 -32.82 28.85
N PHE A 443 2.58 -33.30 28.29
CA PHE A 443 1.71 -34.21 29.01
C PHE A 443 2.30 -35.59 29.19
N HIS A 444 2.82 -36.13 28.09
CA HIS A 444 3.37 -37.48 28.05
C HIS A 444 4.64 -37.61 28.88
N HIS A 445 5.36 -36.51 29.05
CA HIS A 445 6.62 -36.48 29.79
C HIS A 445 6.52 -35.90 31.18
N LYS A 446 5.75 -34.82 31.41
CA LYS A 446 5.62 -34.22 32.74
C LYS A 446 4.57 -34.94 33.58
N VAL A 447 3.39 -35.24 33.03
CA VAL A 447 2.24 -35.67 33.86
C VAL A 447 2.18 -37.19 34.05
N LEU A 448 2.45 -37.97 33.00
CA LEU A 448 2.34 -39.43 33.05
C LEU A 448 3.28 -40.11 34.07
N PRO A 449 4.57 -39.73 34.19
CA PRO A 449 5.43 -40.29 35.24
C PRO A 449 4.91 -40.03 36.66
N HIS A 450 4.28 -38.87 36.89
CA HIS A 450 3.67 -38.55 38.19
C HIS A 450 2.43 -39.40 38.48
N LEU A 451 1.59 -39.70 37.48
CA LEU A 451 0.46 -40.62 37.63
C LEU A 451 0.91 -42.00 38.13
N CYS A 452 2.00 -42.51 37.56
CA CYS A 452 2.61 -43.79 37.90
C CYS A 452 3.15 -43.80 39.33
N LYS A 453 3.86 -42.74 39.75
CA LYS A 453 4.39 -42.61 41.11
C LYS A 453 3.27 -42.66 42.15
N LEU A 454 2.18 -41.93 41.90
CA LEU A 454 1.00 -41.90 42.76
C LEU A 454 0.31 -43.25 42.94
N GLU A 455 0.17 -44.03 41.86
CA GLU A 455 -0.44 -45.37 41.95
C GLU A 455 0.40 -46.29 42.82
N ARG A 456 1.72 -46.22 42.68
CA ARG A 456 2.66 -46.98 43.50
C ARG A 456 2.55 -46.64 44.99
N GLU A 457 2.50 -45.34 45.33
CA GLU A 457 2.37 -44.89 46.72
C GLU A 457 1.04 -45.33 47.33
N LYS A 458 -0.06 -45.25 46.57
CA LYS A 458 -1.37 -45.70 47.04
C LYS A 458 -1.44 -47.22 47.28
N THR A 459 -0.85 -48.03 46.40
CA THR A 459 -0.77 -49.49 46.59
C THR A 459 0.04 -49.86 47.83
N LEU A 460 1.10 -49.09 48.14
CA LEU A 460 1.89 -49.28 49.36
C LEU A 460 1.12 -48.89 50.63
N GLU A 461 0.28 -47.84 50.59
CA GLU A 461 -0.54 -47.42 51.73
C GLU A 461 -1.74 -48.33 52.01
N GLU A 462 -2.39 -48.87 50.97
CA GLU A 462 -3.60 -49.72 51.12
C GLU A 462 -3.28 -51.16 51.56
N ASN A 463 -2.03 -51.62 51.41
CA ASN A 463 -1.58 -52.95 51.84
C ASN A 463 -0.37 -52.89 52.82
N PRO A 464 -0.53 -52.32 54.03
CA PRO A 464 0.56 -52.22 54.99
C PRO A 464 0.97 -53.58 55.60
N ILE A 465 0.26 -54.67 55.28
CA ILE A 465 0.46 -56.03 55.82
C ILE A 465 1.11 -56.97 54.79
N HIS A 466 1.87 -56.44 53.83
CA HIS A 466 2.76 -57.29 53.05
C HIS A 466 4.05 -57.58 53.84
N ASP A 467 4.02 -58.77 54.45
CA ASP A 467 5.04 -59.46 55.23
C ASP A 467 6.48 -59.18 54.72
N ALA A 468 7.36 -58.76 55.64
CA ALA A 468 8.78 -58.42 55.41
C ALA A 468 9.67 -59.62 55.02
N LYS A 469 9.10 -60.64 54.38
CA LYS A 469 9.74 -61.92 54.07
C LYS A 469 9.81 -62.24 52.59
N THR A 470 9.43 -61.31 51.71
CA THR A 470 9.53 -61.48 50.25
C THR A 470 10.37 -60.37 49.61
N ASP A 471 11.61 -60.21 50.08
CA ASP A 471 12.65 -59.30 49.51
C ASP A 471 13.10 -59.65 48.07
N ASN A 472 12.40 -60.56 47.37
CA ASN A 472 12.74 -60.99 46.01
C ASN A 472 11.67 -60.66 44.97
N LEU A 473 10.61 -59.92 45.31
CA LEU A 473 9.76 -59.32 44.29
C LEU A 473 10.49 -58.12 43.71
N ASN A 474 11.06 -58.33 42.52
CA ASN A 474 11.77 -57.31 41.76
C ASN A 474 10.84 -56.09 41.65
N PRO A 475 11.20 -54.91 42.21
CA PRO A 475 10.34 -53.71 42.20
C PRO A 475 10.02 -53.17 40.80
N SER A 476 10.44 -53.89 39.75
CA SER A 476 10.19 -53.66 38.33
C SER A 476 8.89 -54.28 37.80
N ASP A 477 8.23 -55.17 38.54
CA ASP A 477 7.20 -56.06 37.95
C ASP A 477 5.74 -55.68 38.29
N GLU A 478 5.51 -54.56 38.99
CA GLU A 478 4.16 -54.05 39.30
C GLU A 478 3.64 -53.00 38.29
N PRO A 479 2.30 -52.87 38.16
CA PRO A 479 1.61 -52.43 36.96
C PRO A 479 1.50 -50.89 36.85
N CYS A 480 2.63 -50.18 36.95
CA CYS A 480 2.72 -48.96 36.16
C CYS A 480 2.61 -49.39 34.70
N PHE A 481 1.74 -48.73 33.92
CA PHE A 481 1.53 -49.01 32.48
C PHE A 481 2.83 -49.52 31.87
N LYS A 482 2.82 -50.79 31.40
CA LYS A 482 3.98 -51.36 30.71
C LYS A 482 4.37 -50.32 29.67
N ARG A 483 5.54 -49.70 29.86
CA ARG A 483 5.88 -48.45 29.19
C ARG A 483 6.04 -48.77 27.71
N GLU A 484 4.95 -48.60 26.99
CA GLU A 484 4.88 -48.80 25.56
C GLU A 484 5.96 -47.89 24.96
N LYS A 485 6.78 -48.49 24.10
CA LYS A 485 7.97 -47.82 23.61
C LYS A 485 7.64 -46.83 22.52
N TYR A 486 6.48 -47.00 21.89
CA TYR A 486 6.09 -46.24 20.74
C TYR A 486 4.72 -45.59 20.96
N LEU A 487 4.57 -44.38 20.45
CA LEU A 487 3.30 -43.69 20.39
C LEU A 487 3.11 -43.13 18.99
N LEU A 488 1.96 -43.42 18.38
CA LEU A 488 1.49 -42.74 17.18
C LEU A 488 0.33 -41.82 17.55
N TRP A 489 0.35 -40.60 17.05
CA TRP A 489 -0.70 -39.61 17.30
C TRP A 489 -0.98 -38.75 16.08
N ALA A 490 -2.18 -38.17 16.06
CA ALA A 490 -2.63 -37.22 15.06
C ALA A 490 -3.45 -36.11 15.72
N ALA A 491 -3.34 -34.89 15.20
CA ALA A 491 -4.02 -33.74 15.72
C ALA A 491 -4.52 -32.81 14.60
N PRO A 492 -5.80 -32.90 14.19
CA PRO A 492 -6.41 -31.86 13.38
C PRO A 492 -6.63 -30.60 14.21
N TYR A 493 -6.49 -29.43 13.58
CA TYR A 493 -6.65 -28.15 14.24
C TYR A 493 -7.16 -27.08 13.27
N GLY A 494 -7.68 -26.00 13.84
CA GLY A 494 -8.06 -24.80 13.10
C GLY A 494 -7.77 -23.55 13.93
N ASP A 495 -7.38 -22.48 13.25
CA ASP A 495 -7.06 -21.20 13.86
C ASP A 495 -7.75 -20.05 13.11
N TYR A 496 -8.18 -19.04 13.86
CA TYR A 496 -8.67 -17.79 13.33
C TYR A 496 -7.83 -16.66 13.91
N ALA A 497 -7.16 -15.90 13.05
CA ALA A 497 -6.36 -14.76 13.44
C ALA A 497 -6.88 -13.46 12.80
N HIS A 498 -6.84 -12.38 13.55
CA HIS A 498 -7.15 -11.05 13.07
C HIS A 498 -6.08 -10.05 13.51
N GLN A 499 -5.50 -9.35 12.54
CA GLN A 499 -4.57 -8.25 12.75
C GLN A 499 -5.23 -6.94 12.30
N LYS A 500 -5.27 -5.95 13.18
CA LYS A 500 -5.71 -4.59 12.85
C LYS A 500 -4.71 -3.93 11.90
N LYS A 501 -5.13 -2.86 11.23
CA LYS A 501 -4.24 -2.03 10.40
C LYS A 501 -3.05 -1.54 11.24
N GLU A 502 -1.83 -1.73 10.75
CA GLU A 502 -0.58 -1.31 11.40
C GLU A 502 0.25 -0.49 10.43
N GLN A 503 0.37 0.83 10.64
CA GLN A 503 1.06 1.75 9.71
C GLN A 503 0.57 1.53 8.27
N HIS A 504 1.39 0.84 7.48
CA HIS A 504 1.24 0.54 6.07
C HIS A 504 0.57 -0.81 5.80
N PHE A 505 0.51 -1.71 6.79
CA PHE A 505 -0.14 -3.02 6.66
C PHE A 505 -1.65 -2.88 6.76
N PRO A 506 -2.42 -3.35 5.76
CA PRO A 506 -3.87 -3.42 5.87
C PRO A 506 -4.27 -4.33 7.03
N ALA A 507 -5.50 -4.20 7.51
CA ALA A 507 -6.00 -5.20 8.43
C ALA A 507 -6.10 -6.55 7.70
N ILE A 508 -5.77 -7.63 8.40
CA ILE A 508 -5.71 -8.98 7.85
C ILE A 508 -6.58 -9.89 8.71
N THR A 509 -7.37 -10.73 8.06
CA THR A 509 -8.03 -11.86 8.71
C THR A 509 -7.51 -13.14 8.08
N ASN A 510 -7.02 -14.07 8.90
CA ASN A 510 -6.51 -15.37 8.45
C ASN A 510 -7.35 -16.50 9.04
N TRP A 511 -7.75 -17.44 8.19
CA TRP A 511 -8.38 -18.70 8.58
C TRP A 511 -7.43 -19.84 8.25
N THR A 512 -7.02 -20.57 9.26
CA THR A 512 -6.10 -21.71 9.14
C THR A 512 -6.83 -23.00 9.45
N GLY A 513 -6.59 -24.03 8.64
CA GLY A 513 -6.99 -25.40 8.94
C GLY A 513 -5.85 -26.36 8.60
N GLY A 514 -5.63 -27.36 9.44
CA GLY A 514 -4.51 -28.28 9.22
C GLY A 514 -4.61 -29.57 10.03
N VAL A 515 -3.63 -30.43 9.79
CA VAL A 515 -3.45 -31.68 10.53
C VAL A 515 -1.96 -31.91 10.77
N MET A 516 -1.64 -32.35 11.98
CA MET A 516 -0.33 -32.83 12.34
C MET A 516 -0.39 -34.32 12.69
N MET A 517 0.65 -35.07 12.36
CA MET A 517 0.84 -36.44 12.81
C MET A 517 2.24 -36.60 13.36
N GLY A 518 2.40 -37.44 14.38
CA GLY A 518 3.69 -37.64 15.02
C GLY A 518 3.87 -39.07 15.50
N PHE A 519 5.15 -39.44 15.61
CA PHE A 519 5.60 -40.70 16.15
C PHE A 519 6.66 -40.44 17.21
N ASP A 520 6.45 -41.00 18.40
CA ASP A 520 7.39 -40.93 19.51
C ASP A 520 8.06 -42.27 19.77
N TYR A 521 9.34 -42.20 20.13
CA TYR A 521 10.10 -43.27 20.74
C TYR A 521 10.48 -42.93 22.19
N ARG A 522 10.06 -43.80 23.12
CA ARG A 522 10.21 -43.63 24.58
C ARG A 522 11.10 -44.70 25.22
N GLY A 523 11.93 -45.38 24.44
CA GLY A 523 12.79 -46.45 24.94
C GLY A 523 14.01 -45.97 25.74
N ILE A 524 14.22 -44.66 25.85
CA ILE A 524 15.30 -44.05 26.62
C ILE A 524 14.74 -43.52 27.94
N THR A 525 15.38 -43.87 29.06
CA THR A 525 14.98 -43.37 30.37
C THR A 525 14.98 -41.85 30.36
N ASN A 526 13.89 -41.24 30.82
CA ASN A 526 13.74 -39.78 30.94
C ASN A 526 13.84 -39.01 29.62
N THR A 527 13.72 -39.68 28.46
CA THR A 527 13.84 -39.03 27.15
C THR A 527 12.80 -39.57 26.20
N THR A 528 12.28 -38.67 25.37
CA THR A 528 11.55 -39.01 24.16
C THR A 528 12.18 -38.34 22.98
N LEU A 529 12.19 -39.07 21.87
CA LEU A 529 12.56 -38.57 20.57
C LEU A 529 11.36 -38.80 19.66
N GLY A 530 11.02 -37.82 18.85
CA GLY A 530 9.91 -37.95 17.93
C GLY A 530 10.17 -37.28 16.60
N VAL A 531 9.38 -37.69 15.63
CA VAL A 531 9.31 -37.09 14.30
C VAL A 531 7.86 -36.78 13.99
N GLY A 532 7.61 -35.67 13.33
CA GLY A 532 6.26 -35.26 12.97
C GLY A 532 6.19 -34.66 11.58
N ALA A 533 5.02 -34.74 10.97
CA ALA A 533 4.69 -34.06 9.73
C ALA A 533 3.38 -33.30 9.91
N ALA A 534 3.27 -32.13 9.28
CA ALA A 534 2.06 -31.34 9.30
C ALA A 534 1.76 -30.76 7.91
N TYR A 535 0.47 -30.60 7.63
CA TYR A 535 -0.02 -29.87 6.47
C TYR A 535 -1.03 -28.82 6.92
N ASN A 536 -0.85 -27.60 6.43
CA ASN A 536 -1.68 -26.46 6.78
C ASN A 536 -2.16 -25.74 5.50
N TYR A 537 -3.41 -25.33 5.53
CA TYR A 537 -4.01 -24.42 4.55
C TYR A 537 -4.43 -23.14 5.27
N ASN A 538 -4.09 -21.99 4.67
CA ASN A 538 -4.45 -20.66 5.16
C ASN A 538 -5.25 -19.92 4.09
N ASP A 539 -6.31 -19.23 4.50
CA ASP A 539 -7.06 -18.28 3.68
C ASP A 539 -7.00 -16.88 4.31
N VAL A 540 -6.26 -16.00 3.65
CA VAL A 540 -5.88 -14.66 4.12
C VAL A 540 -6.69 -13.62 3.36
N HIS A 541 -7.51 -12.85 4.06
CA HIS A 541 -8.29 -11.75 3.49
C HIS A 541 -7.71 -10.41 3.93
N TYR A 542 -7.43 -9.53 2.96
CA TYR A 542 -7.05 -8.15 3.23
C TYR A 542 -8.30 -7.29 3.43
N SER A 543 -8.23 -6.32 4.34
CA SER A 543 -9.30 -5.33 4.51
C SER A 543 -9.57 -4.54 3.23
N ASP A 544 -10.72 -3.88 3.19
CA ASP A 544 -11.06 -2.90 2.14
C ASP A 544 -11.10 -3.50 0.73
N LYS A 545 -11.40 -4.80 0.65
CA LYS A 545 -11.42 -5.58 -0.59
C LYS A 545 -10.10 -5.52 -1.38
N LYS A 546 -8.96 -5.26 -0.71
CA LYS A 546 -7.62 -5.16 -1.37
C LYS A 546 -7.09 -6.49 -1.91
N GLY A 547 -7.81 -7.59 -1.71
CA GLY A 547 -7.50 -8.89 -2.28
C GLY A 547 -7.61 -10.03 -1.26
N HIS A 548 -7.05 -11.17 -1.61
CA HIS A 548 -6.88 -12.32 -0.72
C HIS A 548 -5.67 -13.15 -1.15
N ALA A 549 -5.19 -14.01 -0.27
CA ALA A 549 -4.15 -14.99 -0.57
C ALA A 549 -4.50 -16.33 0.07
N SER A 550 -4.11 -17.42 -0.59
CA SER A 550 -4.14 -18.76 0.00
C SER A 550 -2.73 -19.29 0.17
N VAL A 551 -2.45 -19.94 1.28
CA VAL A 551 -1.12 -20.48 1.60
C VAL A 551 -1.22 -21.96 1.95
N ASN A 552 -0.55 -22.79 1.16
CA ASN A 552 -0.35 -24.21 1.46
C ASN A 552 1.02 -24.37 2.11
N GLN A 553 1.10 -25.13 3.20
CA GLN A 553 2.34 -25.33 3.92
C GLN A 553 2.50 -26.80 4.31
N GLU A 554 3.71 -27.31 4.13
CA GLU A 554 4.09 -28.68 4.45
C GLU A 554 5.29 -28.62 5.38
N PHE A 555 5.18 -29.22 6.57
CA PHE A 555 6.19 -29.20 7.60
C PHE A 555 6.65 -30.59 7.97
N LEU A 556 7.93 -30.70 8.29
CA LEU A 556 8.55 -31.81 8.99
C LEU A 556 9.17 -31.27 10.28
N THR A 557 9.10 -32.05 11.35
CA THR A 557 9.74 -31.72 12.61
C THR A 557 10.47 -32.92 13.19
N LEU A 558 11.64 -32.63 13.78
CA LEU A 558 12.33 -33.53 14.68
C LEU A 558 12.28 -32.89 16.06
N TYR A 559 11.84 -33.63 17.07
CA TYR A 559 11.72 -33.12 18.42
C TYR A 559 12.23 -34.11 19.44
N GLY A 560 12.59 -33.59 20.61
CA GLY A 560 13.02 -34.38 21.73
C GLY A 560 12.77 -33.67 23.04
N SER A 561 12.34 -34.45 24.02
CA SER A 561 12.09 -33.97 25.37
C SER A 561 12.89 -34.78 26.38
N TRP A 562 13.38 -34.11 27.41
CA TRP A 562 14.13 -34.69 28.51
C TRP A 562 13.62 -34.18 29.85
N MET A 563 13.41 -35.09 30.80
CA MET A 563 12.94 -34.73 32.14
C MET A 563 13.72 -35.45 33.23
N LYS A 564 14.34 -34.71 34.14
CA LYS A 564 14.98 -35.28 35.32
C LYS A 564 14.68 -34.42 36.54
N ASN A 565 14.20 -35.06 37.59
CA ASN A 565 13.75 -34.40 38.82
C ASN A 565 12.65 -33.36 38.50
N HIS A 566 12.96 -32.08 38.69
CA HIS A 566 12.08 -30.94 38.42
C HIS A 566 12.54 -30.12 37.22
N LEU A 567 13.44 -30.63 36.37
CA LEU A 567 13.86 -29.93 35.17
C LEU A 567 13.32 -30.66 33.95
N PHE A 568 12.55 -29.94 33.14
CA PHE A 568 12.09 -30.38 31.84
C PHE A 568 12.69 -29.49 30.75
N ILE A 569 13.18 -30.13 29.69
CA ILE A 569 13.69 -29.47 28.49
C ILE A 569 12.98 -30.09 27.29
N ASN A 570 12.40 -29.26 26.43
CA ASN A 570 11.89 -29.65 25.13
C ASN A 570 12.66 -28.91 24.05
N ALA A 571 13.06 -29.59 22.99
CA ALA A 571 13.71 -28.98 21.86
C ALA A 571 13.13 -29.55 20.56
N GLY A 572 13.01 -28.69 19.55
CA GLY A 572 12.49 -29.09 18.25
C GLY A 572 13.18 -28.33 17.12
N LEU A 573 13.21 -28.94 15.95
CA LEU A 573 13.61 -28.31 14.71
C LEU A 573 12.55 -28.56 13.67
N TRP A 574 11.83 -27.50 13.32
CA TRP A 574 10.81 -27.51 12.28
C TRP A 574 11.38 -27.00 10.99
N GLY A 575 11.10 -27.67 9.88
CA GLY A 575 11.40 -27.21 8.54
C GLY A 575 10.21 -27.43 7.63
N GLY A 576 9.93 -26.50 6.73
CA GLY A 576 8.82 -26.66 5.80
C GLY A 576 8.93 -25.83 4.55
N LEU A 577 8.13 -26.24 3.57
CA LEU A 577 7.94 -25.55 2.30
C LEU A 577 6.54 -24.95 2.27
N TYR A 578 6.38 -23.84 1.56
CA TYR A 578 5.07 -23.26 1.35
C TYR A 578 4.90 -22.67 -0.04
N GLN A 579 3.65 -22.63 -0.49
CA GLN A 579 3.22 -22.00 -1.73
C GLN A 579 2.08 -21.02 -1.44
N ILE A 580 2.26 -19.77 -1.84
CA ILE A 580 1.29 -18.68 -1.71
C ILE A 580 0.70 -18.40 -3.09
N HIS A 581 -0.62 -18.47 -3.20
CA HIS A 581 -1.36 -17.91 -4.33
C HIS A 581 -1.98 -16.59 -3.86
N ASN A 582 -1.40 -15.49 -4.29
CA ASN A 582 -1.82 -14.14 -3.89
C ASN A 582 -2.59 -13.46 -5.02
N LYS A 583 -3.71 -12.83 -4.67
CA LYS A 583 -4.54 -12.04 -5.57
C LYS A 583 -4.70 -10.64 -4.96
N ARG A 584 -3.95 -9.69 -5.48
CA ARG A 584 -3.98 -8.27 -5.06
C ARG A 584 -4.94 -7.49 -5.96
N LYS A 585 -5.73 -6.61 -5.36
CA LYS A 585 -6.46 -5.57 -6.09
C LYS A 585 -5.78 -4.24 -5.84
N THR A 586 -5.16 -3.66 -6.87
CA THR A 586 -4.56 -2.32 -6.77
C THR A 586 -5.65 -1.28 -6.58
N ILE A 587 -6.67 -1.38 -7.43
CA ILE A 587 -7.92 -0.63 -7.41
C ILE A 587 -9.04 -1.64 -7.70
N GLU A 588 -10.32 -1.34 -7.43
CA GLU A 588 -11.40 -2.36 -7.50
C GLU A 588 -11.47 -3.10 -8.84
N ILE A 589 -11.11 -2.42 -9.92
CA ILE A 589 -11.11 -2.95 -11.29
C ILE A 589 -9.81 -3.65 -11.72
N LEU A 590 -8.69 -3.43 -11.01
CA LEU A 590 -7.39 -4.00 -11.39
C LEU A 590 -6.97 -5.10 -10.44
N THR A 591 -6.93 -6.32 -10.97
CA THR A 591 -6.49 -7.50 -10.23
C THR A 591 -5.15 -7.98 -10.77
N SER A 592 -4.22 -8.19 -9.84
CA SER A 592 -2.90 -8.78 -10.07
C SER A 592 -2.81 -10.10 -9.31
N THR A 593 -2.23 -11.12 -9.91
CA THR A 593 -2.08 -12.46 -9.31
C THR A 593 -0.64 -12.91 -9.30
N SER A 594 -0.19 -13.59 -8.25
CA SER A 594 1.18 -14.12 -8.16
C SER A 594 1.21 -15.47 -7.45
N ASN A 595 2.12 -16.33 -7.89
CA ASN A 595 2.46 -17.56 -7.20
C ASN A 595 3.86 -17.41 -6.58
N ILE A 596 3.96 -17.57 -5.27
CA ILE A 596 5.19 -17.34 -4.51
C ILE A 596 5.51 -18.64 -3.77
N ASN A 597 6.77 -19.06 -3.84
CA ASN A 597 7.24 -20.23 -3.09
C ASN A 597 8.25 -19.78 -2.04
N GLY A 598 8.33 -20.49 -0.94
CA GLY A 598 9.31 -20.22 0.09
C GLY A 598 9.54 -21.41 1.02
N TRP A 599 10.42 -21.20 2.00
CA TRP A 599 10.70 -22.18 3.03
C TRP A 599 10.83 -21.50 4.39
N LEU A 600 10.62 -22.30 5.43
CA LEU A 600 10.64 -21.86 6.82
C LEU A 600 11.46 -22.85 7.67
N LEU A 601 12.27 -22.33 8.58
CA LEU A 601 13.03 -23.11 9.56
C LEU A 601 12.84 -22.52 10.96
N ILE A 602 12.43 -23.35 11.92
CA ILE A 602 12.11 -22.91 13.29
C ILE A 602 12.75 -23.84 14.31
N PRO A 603 13.95 -23.50 14.83
CA PRO A 603 14.41 -24.05 16.09
C PRO A 603 13.48 -23.61 17.24
N HIS A 604 13.16 -24.57 18.09
CA HIS A 604 12.31 -24.43 19.27
C HIS A 604 13.07 -24.92 20.51
N LEU A 605 12.93 -24.21 21.62
CA LEU A 605 13.44 -24.60 22.94
C LEU A 605 12.46 -24.17 24.02
N GLU A 606 12.04 -25.11 24.86
CA GLU A 606 11.29 -24.86 26.10
C GLU A 606 12.09 -25.40 27.29
N VAL A 607 12.11 -24.63 28.38
CA VAL A 607 12.62 -25.07 29.68
C VAL A 607 11.54 -24.82 30.72
N SER A 608 11.22 -25.82 31.53
CA SER A 608 10.20 -25.71 32.57
C SER A 608 10.59 -26.42 33.86
N LEU A 609 9.92 -26.03 34.95
CA LEU A 609 10.17 -26.55 36.29
C LEU A 609 8.88 -27.07 36.94
N PRO A 610 8.43 -28.30 36.68
CA PRO A 610 7.19 -28.81 37.25
C PRO A 610 7.31 -29.07 38.77
N TYR A 611 6.43 -28.44 39.54
CA TYR A 611 6.28 -28.59 40.98
C TYR A 611 4.92 -29.20 41.33
N GLU A 612 4.94 -30.30 42.09
CA GLU A 612 3.73 -30.94 42.60
C GLU A 612 3.21 -30.18 43.83
N ILE A 613 1.91 -29.89 43.88
CA ILE A 613 1.25 -29.20 45.00
C ILE A 613 0.15 -30.09 45.55
N LYS A 614 0.29 -30.53 46.82
CA LYS A 614 -0.70 -31.29 47.63
C LYS A 614 -1.25 -32.56 46.96
N ASP A 615 -0.97 -33.72 47.55
CA ASP A 615 -1.55 -35.02 47.15
C ASP A 615 -1.47 -35.31 45.64
N HIS A 616 -0.51 -34.67 44.96
CA HIS A 616 -0.17 -34.79 43.54
C HIS A 616 -1.33 -34.60 42.54
N TRP A 617 -2.48 -34.05 42.95
CA TRP A 617 -3.60 -33.79 42.04
C TRP A 617 -3.41 -32.49 41.22
N LEU A 618 -2.54 -31.59 41.69
CA LEU A 618 -2.21 -30.31 41.06
C LEU A 618 -0.70 -30.20 40.78
N ILE A 619 -0.32 -29.80 39.57
CA ILE A 619 1.06 -29.48 39.19
C ILE A 619 1.14 -28.03 38.72
N LEU A 620 2.07 -27.27 39.28
CA LEU A 620 2.45 -25.92 38.87
C LEU A 620 3.74 -25.99 38.06
N ASP A 621 3.73 -25.51 36.83
CA ASP A 621 4.86 -25.64 35.90
C ASP A 621 5.18 -24.29 35.25
N PRO A 622 5.98 -23.43 35.91
CA PRO A 622 6.57 -22.25 35.27
C PRO A 622 7.50 -22.67 34.13
N PHE A 623 7.44 -21.94 33.02
CA PHE A 623 8.22 -22.24 31.82
C PHE A 623 8.69 -20.97 31.10
N ILE A 624 9.77 -21.13 30.34
CA ILE A 624 10.23 -20.18 29.33
C ILE A 624 10.43 -20.91 28.00
N MET A 625 10.09 -20.26 26.90
CA MET A 625 10.14 -20.84 25.57
C MET A 625 10.69 -19.84 24.54
N PHE A 626 11.39 -20.36 23.54
CA PHE A 626 11.99 -19.63 22.44
C PHE A 626 11.68 -20.34 21.12
N ASP A 627 11.05 -19.62 20.19
CA ASP A 627 10.89 -20.03 18.80
C ASP A 627 11.57 -18.99 17.90
N TRP A 628 12.45 -19.40 17.01
CA TRP A 628 13.06 -18.48 16.03
C TRP A 628 12.66 -18.87 14.62
N ALA A 629 11.63 -18.23 14.10
CA ALA A 629 11.13 -18.51 12.75
C ALA A 629 12.00 -17.80 11.70
N ASN A 630 12.70 -18.57 10.87
CA ASN A 630 13.56 -18.07 9.79
C ASN A 630 12.87 -18.33 8.45
N ASN A 631 12.41 -17.27 7.79
CA ASN A 631 11.60 -17.34 6.59
C ASN A 631 12.37 -16.80 5.38
N TRP A 632 12.46 -17.62 4.35
CA TRP A 632 12.89 -17.17 3.03
C TRP A 632 11.71 -17.22 2.07
N GLN A 633 11.42 -16.09 1.45
CA GLN A 633 10.39 -15.98 0.45
C GLN A 633 11.02 -15.73 -0.92
N GLY A 634 10.58 -16.51 -1.92
CA GLY A 634 10.97 -16.32 -3.30
C GLY A 634 10.48 -15.01 -3.89
N LYS A 635 10.95 -14.71 -5.09
CA LYS A 635 10.54 -13.52 -5.85
C LYS A 635 9.02 -13.50 -6.04
N ILE A 636 8.44 -12.31 -5.93
CA ILE A 636 7.06 -12.04 -6.31
C ILE A 636 7.09 -11.54 -7.75
N ARG A 637 6.35 -12.17 -8.64
CA ARG A 637 6.06 -11.61 -9.96
C ARG A 637 4.57 -11.73 -10.19
N GLU A 638 3.91 -10.60 -10.20
CA GLU A 638 2.49 -10.54 -10.47
C GLU A 638 2.20 -10.58 -11.98
N HIS A 639 1.00 -11.04 -12.30
CA HIS A 639 0.44 -11.16 -13.61
C HIS A 639 -0.99 -10.57 -13.62
N GLY A 640 -1.31 -9.83 -14.68
CA GLY A 640 -2.54 -9.06 -14.83
C GLY A 640 -2.46 -8.17 -16.06
N SER A 641 -3.60 -7.66 -16.53
CA SER A 641 -3.69 -6.88 -17.77
C SER A 641 -3.39 -5.39 -17.61
N SER A 642 -3.25 -4.90 -16.37
CA SER A 642 -3.30 -3.47 -16.07
C SER A 642 -1.96 -2.73 -16.17
N GLY A 643 -0.86 -3.46 -16.35
CA GLY A 643 0.50 -2.89 -16.27
C GLY A 643 0.95 -2.50 -14.86
N PHE A 644 0.07 -2.58 -13.85
CA PHE A 644 0.38 -2.34 -12.42
C PHE A 644 0.77 -3.62 -11.68
N ASN A 645 1.26 -4.61 -12.42
CA ASN A 645 1.82 -5.83 -11.85
C ASN A 645 3.14 -5.49 -11.16
N LEU A 646 3.39 -6.08 -10.01
CA LEU A 646 4.63 -5.89 -9.28
C LEU A 646 5.63 -7.01 -9.52
N ARG A 647 6.88 -6.64 -9.41
CA ARG A 647 8.01 -7.53 -9.18
C ARG A 647 8.67 -7.13 -7.87
N VAL A 648 8.85 -8.09 -6.99
CA VAL A 648 9.65 -7.96 -5.76
C VAL A 648 10.67 -9.09 -5.78
N ASP A 649 11.93 -8.79 -5.53
CA ASP A 649 12.95 -9.83 -5.48
C ASP A 649 12.80 -10.70 -4.22
N ASN A 650 13.61 -11.76 -4.12
CA ASN A 650 13.58 -12.65 -2.96
C ASN A 650 14.02 -11.91 -1.70
N HIS A 651 13.44 -12.27 -0.56
CA HIS A 651 13.78 -11.64 0.72
C HIS A 651 13.77 -12.64 1.86
N TYR A 652 14.45 -12.24 2.94
CA TYR A 652 14.60 -13.02 4.14
C TYR A 652 14.13 -12.20 5.34
N VAL A 653 13.27 -12.81 6.15
CA VAL A 653 12.77 -12.23 7.40
C VAL A 653 12.88 -13.30 8.48
N SER A 654 13.16 -12.90 9.71
CA SER A 654 13.02 -13.80 10.84
C SER A 654 12.28 -13.18 12.00
N VAL A 655 11.65 -14.01 12.83
CA VAL A 655 10.91 -13.57 14.02
C VAL A 655 11.37 -14.41 15.20
N LEU A 656 11.84 -13.75 16.26
CA LEU A 656 12.06 -14.40 17.54
C LEU A 656 10.81 -14.23 18.39
N ARG A 657 10.19 -15.34 18.74
CA ARG A 657 9.10 -15.40 19.70
C ARG A 657 9.66 -15.92 21.02
N THR A 658 9.50 -15.14 22.08
CA THR A 658 9.81 -15.55 23.45
C THR A 658 8.53 -15.62 24.26
N GLU A 659 8.35 -16.68 25.04
CA GLU A 659 7.18 -16.86 25.88
C GLU A 659 7.62 -17.18 27.31
N LEU A 660 7.01 -16.50 28.28
CA LEU A 660 7.19 -16.75 29.70
C LEU A 660 5.81 -16.98 30.31
N GLY A 661 5.66 -18.07 31.05
CA GLY A 661 4.34 -18.41 31.58
C GLY A 661 4.33 -19.46 32.66
N ILE A 662 3.12 -19.87 32.98
CA ILE A 662 2.82 -20.90 33.97
C ILE A 662 1.75 -21.81 33.40
N ASN A 663 1.98 -23.12 33.52
CA ASN A 663 0.96 -24.15 33.33
C ASN A 663 0.45 -24.64 34.69
N LEU A 664 -0.85 -24.94 34.76
CA LEU A 664 -1.51 -25.61 35.87
C LEU A 664 -2.13 -26.89 35.36
N PHE A 665 -1.77 -28.03 35.94
CA PHE A 665 -2.36 -29.32 35.59
C PHE A 665 -3.19 -29.86 36.74
N GLN A 666 -4.46 -30.17 36.48
CA GLN A 666 -5.34 -30.88 37.40
C GLN A 666 -5.59 -32.29 36.90
N ILE A 667 -5.41 -33.27 37.77
CA ILE A 667 -5.49 -34.69 37.43
C ILE A 667 -6.67 -35.32 38.17
N LEU A 668 -7.66 -35.80 37.41
CA LEU A 668 -8.80 -36.55 37.94
C LEU A 668 -8.69 -38.02 37.54
N LYS A 669 -8.53 -38.90 38.53
CA LYS A 669 -8.42 -40.34 38.32
C LYS A 669 -9.78 -41.04 38.47
N TYR A 670 -10.05 -41.98 37.58
CA TYR A 670 -11.24 -42.84 37.58
C TYR A 670 -10.83 -44.30 37.33
N GLY A 671 -11.71 -45.26 37.65
CA GLY A 671 -11.42 -46.68 37.42
C GLY A 671 -11.23 -47.06 35.94
N TRP A 672 -11.71 -46.23 35.01
CA TRP A 672 -11.55 -46.44 33.57
C TRP A 672 -10.37 -45.68 32.96
N GLY A 673 -9.77 -44.74 33.68
CA GLY A 673 -8.73 -43.85 33.15
C GLY A 673 -8.59 -42.54 33.92
N SER A 674 -7.89 -41.58 33.32
CA SER A 674 -7.65 -40.26 33.90
C SER A 674 -8.15 -39.17 32.96
N VAL A 675 -8.72 -38.11 33.55
CA VAL A 675 -9.01 -36.85 32.87
C VAL A 675 -8.05 -35.80 33.40
N ILE A 676 -7.39 -35.08 32.51
CA ILE A 676 -6.40 -34.07 32.86
C ILE A 676 -6.81 -32.75 32.25
N PHE A 677 -6.90 -31.74 33.09
CA PHE A 677 -7.12 -30.35 32.69
C PHE A 677 -5.79 -29.61 32.78
N LYS A 678 -5.45 -28.89 31.72
CA LYS A 678 -4.32 -27.95 31.69
C LYS A 678 -4.87 -26.55 31.47
N GLU A 679 -4.43 -25.62 32.29
CA GLU A 679 -4.66 -24.19 32.11
C GLU A 679 -3.30 -23.51 31.93
N LYS A 680 -3.17 -22.62 30.95
CA LYS A 680 -1.94 -21.83 30.72
C LYS A 680 -2.26 -20.35 30.76
N GLY A 681 -1.41 -19.60 31.44
CA GLY A 681 -1.32 -18.15 31.31
C GLY A 681 0.12 -17.77 31.00
N SER A 682 0.34 -17.02 29.93
CA SER A 682 1.68 -16.61 29.52
C SER A 682 1.69 -15.24 28.84
N TYR A 683 2.89 -14.67 28.78
CA TYR A 683 3.21 -13.47 28.02
C TYR A 683 4.16 -13.83 26.89
N VAL A 684 3.87 -13.33 25.70
CA VAL A 684 4.63 -13.55 24.48
C VAL A 684 5.18 -12.23 23.95
N ASN A 685 6.45 -12.23 23.59
CA ASN A 685 7.09 -11.16 22.83
C ASN A 685 7.53 -11.70 21.47
N GLU A 686 7.00 -11.13 20.39
CA GLU A 686 7.44 -11.43 19.03
C GLU A 686 8.23 -10.26 18.48
N LYS A 687 9.51 -10.48 18.21
CA LYS A 687 10.42 -9.48 17.67
C LYS A 687 10.85 -9.86 16.25
N PRO A 688 10.46 -9.08 15.23
CA PRO A 688 10.96 -9.28 13.88
C PRO A 688 12.40 -8.78 13.71
N PHE A 689 13.11 -9.43 12.80
CA PHE A 689 14.46 -9.08 12.35
C PHE A 689 14.51 -9.15 10.83
N ASN A 690 15.26 -8.24 10.22
CA ASN A 690 15.34 -8.07 8.76
C ASN A 690 13.98 -7.77 8.10
N ALA A 691 12.96 -7.32 8.85
CA ALA A 691 11.68 -6.86 8.32
C ALA A 691 11.76 -5.43 7.75
N HIS A 692 12.82 -5.13 7.01
CA HIS A 692 12.98 -3.85 6.34
C HIS A 692 12.07 -3.80 5.10
N LYS A 693 11.81 -2.59 4.60
CA LYS A 693 11.19 -2.43 3.30
C LYS A 693 12.11 -3.00 2.22
N VAL A 694 11.51 -3.54 1.17
CA VAL A 694 12.22 -4.12 0.02
C VAL A 694 11.89 -3.34 -1.23
N ASP A 695 12.84 -3.29 -2.16
CA ASP A 695 12.60 -2.69 -3.47
C ASP A 695 11.57 -3.50 -4.25
N ALA A 696 10.55 -2.79 -4.74
CA ALA A 696 9.58 -3.28 -5.69
C ALA A 696 9.68 -2.49 -6.99
N TYR A 697 9.26 -3.13 -8.06
CA TYR A 697 9.22 -2.58 -9.41
C TYR A 697 7.85 -2.87 -10.00
N PHE A 698 7.34 -1.98 -10.83
CA PHE A 698 6.29 -2.40 -11.76
C PHE A 698 6.93 -3.29 -12.84
N VAL A 699 6.24 -4.33 -13.27
CA VAL A 699 6.71 -5.22 -14.34
C VAL A 699 6.94 -4.37 -15.60
N ASP A 700 8.14 -4.46 -16.15
CA ASP A 700 8.63 -3.71 -17.31
C ASP A 700 8.83 -2.19 -17.10
N ALA A 701 8.83 -1.72 -15.84
CA ALA A 701 9.16 -0.34 -15.49
C ALA A 701 10.64 -0.15 -15.13
N PHE A 702 11.10 1.10 -15.22
CA PHE A 702 12.50 1.49 -14.93
C PHE A 702 12.72 1.99 -13.49
N SER A 703 11.65 2.40 -12.79
CA SER A 703 11.72 2.92 -11.42
C SER A 703 11.47 1.82 -10.39
N SER A 704 12.16 1.92 -9.25
CA SER A 704 11.86 1.17 -8.04
C SER A 704 11.14 2.05 -7.01
N PHE A 705 10.46 1.39 -6.08
CA PHE A 705 9.93 2.02 -4.87
C PHE A 705 9.95 1.01 -3.73
N GLU A 706 10.01 1.49 -2.50
CA GLU A 706 10.06 0.62 -1.32
C GLU A 706 8.67 0.15 -0.90
N VAL A 707 8.53 -1.16 -0.63
CA VAL A 707 7.31 -1.76 -0.07
C VAL A 707 7.64 -2.59 1.17
N ALA A 708 6.73 -2.62 2.13
CA ALA A 708 6.85 -3.51 3.27
C ALA A 708 6.24 -4.89 2.96
N VAL A 709 7.01 -5.94 3.21
CA VAL A 709 6.57 -7.35 3.06
C VAL A 709 6.25 -8.01 4.41
N PHE A 710 6.76 -7.44 5.50
CA PHE A 710 6.54 -7.90 6.88
C PHE A 710 6.46 -6.72 7.85
N SER A 711 5.69 -6.84 8.95
CA SER A 711 5.60 -5.78 9.97
C SER A 711 6.88 -5.77 10.82
N ASP A 712 7.53 -4.62 10.93
CA ASP A 712 8.73 -4.42 11.77
C ASP A 712 8.40 -4.21 13.26
N LYS A 713 7.10 -4.17 13.59
CA LYS A 713 6.65 -3.91 14.96
C LYS A 713 6.81 -5.13 15.84
N VAL A 714 7.34 -4.87 17.03
CA VAL A 714 7.35 -5.84 18.12
C VAL A 714 5.93 -6.04 18.62
N LYS A 715 5.49 -7.30 18.71
CA LYS A 715 4.19 -7.66 19.28
C LYS A 715 4.36 -8.16 20.70
N ASN A 716 3.45 -7.74 21.56
CA ASN A 716 3.38 -8.14 22.96
C ASN A 716 1.99 -8.72 23.18
N LEU A 717 1.92 -10.01 23.45
CA LEU A 717 0.65 -10.76 23.50
C LEU A 717 0.49 -11.38 24.89
N GLY A 718 -0.74 -11.37 25.40
CA GLY A 718 -1.16 -12.24 26.48
C GLY A 718 -1.75 -13.51 25.89
N VAL A 719 -1.42 -14.66 26.47
CA VAL A 719 -1.87 -15.96 25.98
C VAL A 719 -2.61 -16.70 27.09
N PHE A 720 -3.71 -17.32 26.70
CA PHE A 720 -4.52 -18.19 27.55
C PHE A 720 -4.79 -19.51 26.84
N GLU A 721 -4.57 -20.63 27.52
CA GLU A 721 -4.83 -21.97 26.98
C GLU A 721 -5.66 -22.80 27.94
N LEU A 722 -6.58 -23.59 27.39
CA LEU A 722 -7.33 -24.64 28.09
C LEU A 722 -7.22 -25.93 27.30
N THR A 723 -6.73 -26.98 27.95
CA THR A 723 -6.63 -28.31 27.34
C THR A 723 -7.26 -29.36 28.26
N CYS A 724 -8.05 -30.26 27.69
CA CYS A 724 -8.66 -31.40 28.38
C CYS A 724 -8.25 -32.68 27.66
N ARG A 725 -7.70 -33.66 28.39
CA ARG A 725 -7.26 -34.93 27.82
C ARG A 725 -7.76 -36.13 28.62
N PHE A 726 -8.10 -37.18 27.90
CA PHE A 726 -8.62 -38.44 28.41
C PHE A 726 -7.58 -39.54 28.16
N ILE A 727 -7.02 -40.13 29.22
CA ILE A 727 -6.13 -41.29 29.13
C ILE A 727 -6.86 -42.53 29.62
N PRO A 728 -7.01 -43.59 28.82
CA PRO A 728 -7.58 -44.84 29.29
C PRO A 728 -6.63 -45.55 30.28
N ALA A 729 -7.18 -46.26 31.26
CA ALA A 729 -6.41 -47.06 32.23
C ALA A 729 -5.61 -48.21 31.59
N ARG A 730 -5.86 -48.53 30.31
CA ARG A 730 -5.13 -49.58 29.57
C ARG A 730 -4.55 -48.96 28.29
N SER A 731 -3.24 -49.11 28.10
CA SER A 731 -2.49 -48.58 26.94
C SER A 731 -3.01 -49.04 25.59
N LYS A 732 -3.69 -50.21 25.55
CA LYS A 732 -4.30 -50.76 24.32
C LYS A 732 -5.41 -49.90 23.73
N TYR A 733 -6.02 -49.03 24.53
CA TYR A 733 -7.08 -48.13 24.09
C TYR A 733 -6.50 -46.80 23.63
N VAL A 734 -7.26 -46.12 22.77
CA VAL A 734 -6.90 -44.83 22.22
C VAL A 734 -7.11 -43.75 23.29
N TYR A 735 -6.18 -42.81 23.41
CA TYR A 735 -6.40 -41.60 24.20
C TYR A 735 -6.84 -40.46 23.28
N GLY A 736 -7.50 -39.45 23.84
CA GLY A 736 -7.90 -38.28 23.06
C GLY A 736 -7.88 -37.00 23.88
N GLY A 737 -7.82 -35.86 23.22
CA GLY A 737 -7.82 -34.55 23.86
C GLY A 737 -8.42 -33.46 22.99
N ILE A 738 -8.78 -32.36 23.63
CA ILE A 738 -9.22 -31.12 23.01
C ILE A 738 -8.46 -29.96 23.65
N GLY A 739 -7.97 -29.04 22.83
CA GLY A 739 -7.25 -27.85 23.26
C GLY A 739 -7.83 -26.58 22.64
N TYR A 740 -7.82 -25.50 23.40
CA TYR A 740 -8.09 -24.14 22.95
C TYR A 740 -6.96 -23.22 23.39
N GLN A 741 -6.46 -22.37 22.48
CA GLN A 741 -5.50 -21.31 22.77
C GLN A 741 -6.03 -19.99 22.20
N GLY A 742 -5.99 -18.92 23.00
CA GLY A 742 -6.18 -17.57 22.53
C GLY A 742 -4.93 -16.73 22.78
N GLU A 743 -4.53 -15.94 21.79
CA GLU A 743 -3.47 -14.93 21.92
C GLU A 743 -4.07 -13.54 21.69
N PHE A 744 -3.69 -12.57 22.52
CA PHE A 744 -4.32 -11.26 22.55
C PHE A 744 -3.29 -10.15 22.70
N GLY A 745 -3.27 -9.23 21.75
CA GLY A 745 -2.47 -7.99 21.76
C GLY A 745 -3.30 -6.78 21.35
N ALA A 746 -2.70 -5.59 21.39
CA ALA A 746 -3.41 -4.35 21.06
C ALA A 746 -3.95 -4.33 19.60
N SER A 747 -3.18 -4.90 18.68
CA SER A 747 -3.45 -4.96 17.24
C SER A 747 -3.62 -6.38 16.69
N PHE A 748 -3.56 -7.42 17.54
CA PHE A 748 -3.59 -8.81 17.10
C PHE A 748 -4.45 -9.65 18.04
N GLN A 749 -5.18 -10.60 17.48
CA GLN A 749 -5.80 -11.68 18.24
C GLN A 749 -5.82 -12.97 17.41
N SER A 750 -5.66 -14.11 18.05
CA SER A 750 -5.87 -15.42 17.43
C SER A 750 -6.61 -16.39 18.35
N HIS A 751 -7.26 -17.39 17.74
CA HIS A 751 -8.07 -18.39 18.40
C HIS A 751 -7.86 -19.75 17.74
N CYS A 752 -7.11 -20.62 18.38
CA CYS A 752 -6.81 -21.95 17.88
C CYS A 752 -7.55 -23.02 18.68
N ILE A 753 -8.18 -23.96 17.97
CA ILE A 753 -8.77 -25.18 18.51
C ILE A 753 -8.06 -26.38 17.91
N SER A 754 -7.69 -27.33 18.76
CA SER A 754 -7.08 -28.60 18.33
C SER A 754 -7.81 -29.79 18.94
N LEU A 755 -7.85 -30.89 18.20
CA LEU A 755 -8.24 -32.20 18.68
C LEU A 755 -7.03 -33.10 18.57
N GLU A 756 -6.85 -34.02 19.51
CA GLU A 756 -5.76 -35.00 19.46
C GLU A 756 -6.32 -36.40 19.66
N ILE A 757 -5.74 -37.35 18.94
CA ILE A 757 -5.99 -38.77 19.10
C ILE A 757 -4.65 -39.52 19.02
N GLY A 758 -4.44 -40.50 19.89
CA GLY A 758 -3.20 -41.26 19.88
C GLY A 758 -3.29 -42.64 20.52
N LYS A 759 -2.35 -43.51 20.16
CA LYS A 759 -2.30 -44.90 20.60
C LYS A 759 -0.88 -45.38 20.87
N TYR A 760 -0.72 -46.01 22.02
CA TYR A 760 0.53 -46.62 22.46
C TYR A 760 0.72 -48.04 21.88
N PHE A 761 1.98 -48.42 21.62
CA PHE A 761 2.39 -49.73 21.07
C PHE A 761 3.64 -50.34 21.70
#